data_AF-A0A3D8STE0-F1
#
_entry.id   AF-A0A3D8STE0-F1
#
_cell.length_a   1.000
_cell.length_b   1.000
_cell.length_c   1.000
_cell.angle_alpha   90.00
_cell.angle_beta   90.00
_cell.angle_gamma   90.00
#
_symmetry.space_group_name_H-M   'P 1'
#
loop_
_entity.id
_entity.type
_entity.pdbx_description
1 polymer ?
#
loop_
_entity_poly.entity_id
_entity_poly.type
_entity_poly.pdbx_seq_one_letter_code
_entity_poly.pdbx_strand_id
1 'polypeptide(L)'
;MKFNAALLGALATLVSAHSDHAGEPVPQMIGGKRFLAELRSQNPQIDAQIYSSITQKREVASQAGANLEKRDDLCGPGVGSCPTGQCCSPAGYCGTTEEYCAAPDCQLAYGSACDGNLIPSGASTASFPRPQLGDVQLGGAGIYDCVNNGDIAFTFDDGPYTYTSDLLDKLDAYGAKATFFITGNNLGKGPIDTTASWSNVIKRMASSGHQVASHTWSHQNLTSLDPVTFKNQMVYNEMAFRNILGFWPSYMRPPYSECNSTCGSLLAKLGYVVTYFDLDTAGYLNDSPKLIQNSKNIWDKAMKTAKNTTSSFLEIEHDIHYQTVYNLTDYILASGSKKGFKFVTVGECLGDPVANWYRYGNETGVQTPSTDGTCSTSVTCLGSGFGNCCSANGFCGSDVAHCGTGCQAALGNCTIPAGEIDVSIDGSCGPHITCFGSQWGNCCSGAGFCGNTTDYCGADCQSAYGNCSSTSTLLSTSVSATSLLSLIASTSTSAVISTSSSTVDTLISSSTSSSSTSSSTATSTSSTSSSTSTTTSAVPSSSVSSSSAISTKTSTFTTSGKATTSTTTIFSSSSSSSTSTLATKAAATSAKPTPTPTPTPKLVTSRDGSCGGKTGYTCQGFLLGGCCSASGRCGPDLSLIPFLRNPYCGTGCQPAFGKCV
;
A
#
# COMPACT_ATOMS: atom_id res chain seq x y z
N MET A 1 -38.37 -33.43 17.83
CA MET A 1 -37.40 -33.76 16.77
C MET A 1 -36.93 -32.44 16.19
N LYS A 2 -35.63 -32.16 16.28
CA LYS A 2 -35.01 -30.83 16.10
C LYS A 2 -34.58 -30.65 14.65
N PHE A 3 -34.93 -29.50 14.05
CA PHE A 3 -34.30 -28.96 12.85
C PHE A 3 -33.26 -27.91 13.28
N ASN A 4 -32.07 -27.97 12.68
CA ASN A 4 -30.96 -27.07 12.93
C ASN A 4 -31.20 -25.69 12.30
N ALA A 5 -31.13 -24.65 13.11
CA ALA A 5 -31.05 -23.26 12.68
C ALA A 5 -29.60 -22.78 12.82
N ALA A 6 -28.93 -22.60 11.69
CA ALA A 6 -27.64 -21.92 11.58
C ALA A 6 -27.71 -21.02 10.34
N LEU A 7 -28.41 -19.89 10.46
CA LEU A 7 -28.28 -18.73 9.58
C LEU A 7 -29.08 -17.57 10.19
N LEU A 8 -28.45 -16.72 10.99
CA LEU A 8 -28.91 -15.35 11.33
C LEU A 8 -27.86 -14.73 12.27
N GLY A 9 -26.85 -14.11 11.66
CA GLY A 9 -25.76 -13.45 12.38
C GLY A 9 -24.91 -12.59 11.46
N ALA A 10 -25.53 -11.77 10.61
CA ALA A 10 -24.88 -10.72 9.85
C ALA A 10 -25.95 -9.75 9.32
N LEU A 11 -26.42 -8.82 10.16
CA LEU A 11 -27.26 -7.69 9.76
C LEU A 11 -27.39 -6.71 10.95
N ALA A 12 -26.28 -6.09 11.33
CA ALA A 12 -26.29 -4.87 12.15
C ALA A 12 -24.89 -4.24 12.21
N THR A 13 -24.47 -3.59 11.13
CA THR A 13 -23.64 -2.35 11.10
C THR A 13 -23.25 -2.06 9.65
N LEU A 14 -24.15 -1.45 8.87
CA LEU A 14 -23.82 -0.88 7.55
C LEU A 14 -24.95 0.04 7.06
N VAL A 15 -25.31 1.04 7.87
CA VAL A 15 -25.98 2.27 7.38
C VAL A 15 -25.61 3.40 8.33
N SER A 16 -24.51 4.09 8.05
CA SER A 16 -24.35 5.52 8.31
C SER A 16 -23.07 6.03 7.63
N ALA A 17 -23.08 6.04 6.31
CA ALA A 17 -22.22 6.92 5.54
C ALA A 17 -23.14 7.87 4.76
N HIS A 18 -22.76 9.13 4.66
CA HIS A 18 -23.51 10.24 4.07
C HIS A 18 -24.55 10.90 4.98
N SER A 19 -24.10 11.61 6.01
CA SER A 19 -24.61 12.95 6.33
C SER A 19 -23.59 13.74 7.15
N ASP A 20 -23.48 15.02 6.79
CA ASP A 20 -22.95 16.14 7.57
C ASP A 20 -21.44 16.45 7.53
N HIS A 21 -21.00 17.06 6.43
CA HIS A 21 -19.99 18.12 6.49
C HIS A 21 -20.58 19.45 6.03
N ALA A 22 -20.45 20.47 6.89
CA ALA A 22 -20.86 21.83 6.63
C ALA A 22 -19.78 22.56 5.82
N GLY A 23 -20.14 23.05 4.63
CA GLY A 23 -19.35 24.00 3.84
C GLY A 23 -19.43 23.78 2.33
N GLU A 24 -20.25 24.59 1.65
CA GLU A 24 -20.37 24.76 0.18
C GLU A 24 -21.03 23.61 -0.65
N PRO A 25 -21.73 23.93 -1.76
CA PRO A 25 -22.83 23.11 -2.27
C PRO A 25 -22.36 21.89 -3.06
N VAL A 26 -22.60 20.71 -2.49
CA VAL A 26 -22.43 19.40 -3.14
C VAL A 26 -23.45 19.23 -4.29
N PRO A 27 -23.05 18.75 -5.48
CA PRO A 27 -23.97 18.41 -6.57
C PRO A 27 -24.99 17.32 -6.21
N GLN A 28 -26.11 17.29 -6.94
CA GLN A 28 -27.33 16.55 -6.58
C GLN A 28 -27.15 15.02 -6.50
N MET A 29 -27.11 14.51 -5.27
CA MET A 29 -27.36 13.09 -4.95
C MET A 29 -28.82 12.74 -5.24
N ILE A 30 -29.10 12.16 -6.42
CA ILE A 30 -30.45 11.65 -6.73
C ILE A 30 -30.48 10.13 -6.53
N GLY A 31 -30.99 9.68 -5.40
CA GLY A 31 -31.37 8.26 -5.22
C GLY A 31 -31.64 7.81 -3.78
N GLY A 32 -30.90 8.30 -2.78
CA GLY A 32 -30.91 7.67 -1.45
C GLY A 32 -32.15 7.91 -0.59
N LYS A 33 -32.79 9.09 -0.67
CA LYS A 33 -33.79 9.50 0.33
C LYS A 33 -35.21 8.94 0.14
N ARG A 34 -35.61 8.59 -1.10
CA ARG A 34 -36.98 8.09 -1.37
C ARG A 34 -37.13 6.60 -1.10
N PHE A 35 -36.11 5.79 -1.38
CA PHE A 35 -36.15 4.34 -1.19
C PHE A 35 -36.25 3.92 0.29
N LEU A 36 -35.53 4.63 1.18
CA LEU A 36 -35.60 4.41 2.63
C LEU A 36 -36.92 4.85 3.26
N ALA A 37 -37.60 5.84 2.67
CA ALA A 37 -38.92 6.27 3.11
C ALA A 37 -40.02 5.26 2.71
N GLU A 38 -39.92 4.68 1.52
CA GLU A 38 -40.85 3.67 1.00
C GLU A 38 -40.78 2.36 1.83
N LEU A 39 -39.57 1.92 2.20
CA LEU A 39 -39.35 0.72 3.03
C LEU A 39 -39.90 0.85 4.46
N ARG A 40 -39.84 2.05 5.07
CA ARG A 40 -40.40 2.29 6.41
C ARG A 40 -41.93 2.30 6.45
N SER A 41 -42.60 2.65 5.35
CA SER A 41 -44.07 2.67 5.31
C SER A 41 -44.74 1.30 5.22
N GLN A 42 -43.99 0.25 4.86
CA GLN A 42 -44.59 -1.06 4.55
C GLN A 42 -44.57 -2.07 5.70
N ASN A 43 -43.88 -1.84 6.82
CA ASN A 43 -43.85 -2.84 7.90
C ASN A 43 -43.61 -2.30 9.34
N PRO A 44 -44.55 -1.52 9.92
CA PRO A 44 -44.40 -0.89 11.24
C PRO A 44 -44.45 -1.85 12.45
N GLN A 45 -44.69 -3.15 12.24
CA GLN A 45 -44.83 -4.14 13.32
C GLN A 45 -43.51 -4.82 13.72
N ILE A 46 -42.47 -4.73 12.89
CA ILE A 46 -41.17 -5.37 13.15
C ILE A 46 -40.33 -4.57 14.17
N ASP A 47 -40.44 -3.23 14.18
CA ASP A 47 -39.66 -2.37 15.08
C ASP A 47 -40.02 -2.54 16.56
N ALA A 48 -41.29 -2.81 16.88
CA ALA A 48 -41.76 -2.96 18.26
C ALA A 48 -41.27 -4.26 18.94
N GLN A 49 -41.09 -5.33 18.16
CA GLN A 49 -40.61 -6.62 18.67
C GLN A 49 -39.08 -6.66 18.81
N ILE A 50 -38.36 -5.95 17.95
CA ILE A 50 -36.91 -5.81 18.05
C ILE A 50 -36.55 -4.93 19.25
N TYR A 51 -37.26 -3.82 19.47
CA TYR A 51 -37.00 -2.92 20.60
C TYR A 51 -37.14 -3.60 21.96
N SER A 52 -38.18 -4.43 22.19
CA SER A 52 -38.38 -5.10 23.48
C SER A 52 -37.29 -6.15 23.78
N SER A 53 -36.75 -6.80 22.75
CA SER A 53 -35.66 -7.77 22.88
C SER A 53 -34.30 -7.13 23.19
N ILE A 54 -34.10 -5.86 22.80
CA ILE A 54 -32.89 -5.08 23.05
C ILE A 54 -32.90 -4.47 24.46
N THR A 55 -34.06 -3.98 24.94
CA THR A 55 -34.17 -3.45 26.31
C THR A 55 -33.99 -4.53 27.37
N GLN A 56 -34.53 -5.74 27.13
CA GLN A 56 -34.36 -6.87 28.05
C GLN A 56 -32.90 -7.35 28.14
N LYS A 57 -32.10 -7.22 27.06
CA LYS A 57 -30.66 -7.51 27.07
C LYS A 57 -29.83 -6.43 27.78
N ARG A 58 -30.30 -5.17 27.81
CA ARG A 58 -29.62 -4.06 28.49
C ARG A 58 -29.75 -4.11 30.02
N GLU A 59 -30.88 -4.58 30.56
CA GLU A 59 -31.05 -4.76 32.02
C GLU A 59 -30.21 -5.93 32.58
N VAL A 60 -29.94 -6.97 31.78
CA VAL A 60 -29.05 -8.06 32.18
C VAL A 60 -27.57 -7.62 32.17
N ALA A 61 -27.19 -6.70 31.29
CA ALA A 61 -25.83 -6.18 31.21
C ALA A 61 -25.49 -5.19 32.35
N SER A 62 -26.47 -4.46 32.90
CA SER A 62 -26.23 -3.51 34.00
C SER A 62 -26.14 -4.17 35.39
N GLN A 63 -26.59 -5.43 35.53
CA GLN A 63 -26.44 -6.21 36.77
C GLN A 63 -25.20 -7.11 36.78
N ALA A 64 -24.47 -7.25 35.67
CA ALA A 64 -23.22 -8.01 35.56
C ALA A 64 -21.96 -7.17 35.87
N GLY A 65 -22.11 -6.09 36.64
CA GLY A 65 -21.02 -5.18 37.05
C GLY A 65 -20.17 -5.69 38.22
N ALA A 66 -19.95 -7.00 38.35
CA ALA A 66 -19.07 -7.56 39.38
C ALA A 66 -18.33 -8.79 38.81
N ASN A 67 -17.02 -8.62 38.59
CA ASN A 67 -16.05 -9.64 38.12
C ASN A 67 -16.31 -10.24 36.73
N LEU A 68 -15.98 -9.48 35.68
CA LEU A 68 -15.65 -10.07 34.39
C LEU A 68 -14.20 -10.56 34.45
N GLU A 69 -14.00 -11.85 34.75
CA GLU A 69 -12.75 -12.51 34.39
C GLU A 69 -12.55 -12.36 32.86
N LYS A 70 -11.39 -11.83 32.48
CA LYS A 70 -10.95 -11.70 31.09
C LYS A 70 -10.97 -13.10 30.49
N ARG A 71 -11.91 -13.41 29.60
CA ARG A 71 -11.81 -14.64 28.79
C ARG A 71 -10.61 -14.45 27.88
N ASP A 72 -9.66 -15.38 27.91
CA ASP A 72 -8.40 -15.32 27.16
C ASP A 72 -8.59 -15.20 25.62
N ASP A 73 -9.82 -15.41 25.16
CA ASP A 73 -10.21 -15.42 23.75
C ASP A 73 -10.81 -14.10 23.26
N LEU A 74 -10.98 -13.08 24.12
CA LEU A 74 -11.59 -11.78 23.75
C LEU A 74 -10.52 -10.70 23.51
N CYS A 75 -10.77 -9.86 22.51
CA CYS A 75 -9.89 -8.76 22.12
C CYS A 75 -10.65 -7.54 21.63
N GLY A 76 -9.93 -6.44 21.48
CA GLY A 76 -10.43 -5.17 20.95
C GLY A 76 -10.37 -4.02 21.95
N PRO A 77 -10.91 -2.85 21.58
CA PRO A 77 -10.89 -1.65 22.40
C PRO A 77 -11.46 -1.87 23.80
N GLY A 78 -10.69 -1.50 24.82
CA GLY A 78 -11.10 -1.66 26.22
C GLY A 78 -11.05 -3.10 26.76
N VAL A 79 -10.71 -4.09 25.92
CA VAL A 79 -10.58 -5.51 26.30
C VAL A 79 -9.11 -5.94 26.33
N GLY A 80 -8.36 -5.58 25.29
CA GLY A 80 -6.94 -5.91 25.15
C GLY A 80 -6.62 -6.59 23.82
N SER A 81 -5.36 -6.97 23.65
CA SER A 81 -4.87 -7.63 22.44
C SER A 81 -4.87 -9.15 22.60
N CYS A 82 -4.98 -9.85 21.47
CA CYS A 82 -4.82 -11.29 21.40
C CYS A 82 -3.39 -11.74 21.73
N PRO A 83 -3.19 -13.01 22.09
CA PRO A 83 -1.86 -13.61 22.20
C PRO A 83 -1.02 -13.42 20.92
N THR A 84 0.29 -13.39 21.07
CA THR A 84 1.22 -13.32 19.93
C THR A 84 0.94 -14.45 18.93
N GLY A 85 0.91 -14.12 17.64
CA GLY A 85 0.59 -15.08 16.58
C GLY A 85 -0.92 -15.26 16.33
N GLN A 86 -1.78 -14.53 17.05
CA GLN A 86 -3.22 -14.51 16.80
C GLN A 86 -3.71 -13.15 16.29
N CYS A 87 -4.87 -13.21 15.64
CA CYS A 87 -5.60 -12.12 15.02
C CYS A 87 -6.82 -11.77 15.86
N CYS A 88 -7.20 -10.49 15.85
CA CYS A 88 -8.42 -10.03 16.52
C CYS A 88 -9.51 -9.78 15.47
N SER A 89 -10.51 -10.66 15.44
CA SER A 89 -11.63 -10.56 14.51
C SER A 89 -12.49 -9.30 14.73
N PRO A 90 -13.33 -8.88 13.76
CA PRO A 90 -14.30 -7.80 13.95
C PRO A 90 -15.22 -8.00 15.15
N ALA A 91 -15.55 -9.26 15.46
CA ALA A 91 -16.43 -9.64 16.55
C ALA A 91 -15.75 -9.57 17.93
N GLY A 92 -14.45 -9.24 17.99
CA GLY A 92 -13.69 -9.12 19.23
C GLY A 92 -13.22 -10.45 19.80
N TYR A 93 -12.97 -11.43 18.94
CA TYR A 93 -12.44 -12.75 19.32
C TYR A 93 -11.07 -13.00 18.72
N CYS A 94 -10.24 -13.71 19.46
CA CYS A 94 -8.91 -14.15 19.06
C CYS A 94 -8.96 -15.46 18.27
N GLY A 95 -8.18 -15.53 17.20
CA GLY A 95 -8.08 -16.72 16.35
C GLY A 95 -6.98 -16.58 15.30
N THR A 96 -6.80 -17.63 14.49
CA THR A 96 -5.71 -17.71 13.49
C THR A 96 -6.21 -18.01 12.09
N THR A 97 -7.51 -18.21 11.90
CA THR A 97 -8.07 -18.51 10.58
C THR A 97 -8.26 -17.23 9.77
N GLU A 98 -8.49 -17.39 8.46
CA GLU A 98 -8.69 -16.27 7.54
C GLU A 98 -9.82 -15.34 8.00
N GLU A 99 -10.91 -15.87 8.54
CA GLU A 99 -12.04 -15.07 9.03
C GLU A 99 -11.68 -14.14 10.21
N TYR A 100 -10.58 -14.42 10.91
CA TYR A 100 -10.05 -13.59 11.99
C TYR A 100 -8.97 -12.63 11.49
N CYS A 101 -8.17 -13.10 10.53
CA CYS A 101 -6.91 -12.45 10.14
C CYS A 101 -7.02 -11.58 8.90
N ALA A 102 -8.01 -11.81 8.04
CA ALA A 102 -8.13 -11.16 6.75
C ALA A 102 -8.45 -9.67 6.89
N ALA A 103 -7.70 -8.85 6.16
CA ALA A 103 -7.99 -7.45 5.96
C ALA A 103 -9.26 -7.28 5.10
N PRO A 104 -10.02 -6.19 5.34
CA PRO A 104 -9.73 -5.09 6.27
C PRO A 104 -10.21 -5.35 7.71
N ASP A 105 -10.83 -6.50 7.94
CA ASP A 105 -11.68 -6.77 9.10
C ASP A 105 -10.89 -7.06 10.39
N CYS A 106 -9.67 -7.57 10.27
CA CYS A 106 -8.81 -7.79 11.43
C CYS A 106 -8.46 -6.47 12.13
N GLN A 107 -8.68 -6.40 13.44
CA GLN A 107 -8.39 -5.21 14.24
C GLN A 107 -6.87 -5.09 14.49
N LEU A 108 -6.17 -4.35 13.62
CA LEU A 108 -4.69 -4.32 13.55
C LEU A 108 -3.99 -4.02 14.89
N ALA A 109 -4.56 -3.15 15.72
CA ALA A 109 -4.00 -2.79 17.03
C ALA A 109 -4.09 -3.90 18.09
N TYR A 110 -4.95 -4.89 17.87
CA TYR A 110 -5.29 -5.93 18.84
C TYR A 110 -4.93 -7.35 18.36
N GLY A 111 -4.52 -7.51 17.10
CA GLY A 111 -4.09 -8.80 16.52
C GLY A 111 -2.70 -8.71 15.90
N SER A 112 -1.69 -9.30 16.56
CA SER A 112 -0.32 -9.28 16.05
C SER A 112 -0.14 -10.02 14.72
N ALA A 113 -1.00 -11.00 14.42
CA ALA A 113 -0.94 -11.80 13.20
C ALA A 113 -1.91 -11.35 12.11
N CYS A 114 -2.59 -10.21 12.27
CA CYS A 114 -3.42 -9.65 11.19
C CYS A 114 -2.60 -9.55 9.89
N ASP A 115 -3.18 -9.96 8.78
CA ASP A 115 -2.48 -9.95 7.49
C ASP A 115 -2.10 -8.52 7.02
N GLY A 116 -2.85 -7.51 7.46
CA GLY A 116 -2.58 -6.09 7.27
C GLY A 116 -1.40 -5.56 8.09
N ASN A 117 -0.89 -6.34 9.05
CA ASN A 117 0.37 -6.05 9.76
C ASN A 117 1.59 -6.67 9.08
N LEU A 118 1.41 -7.50 8.03
CA LEU A 118 2.51 -8.06 7.27
C LEU A 118 3.28 -6.95 6.55
N ILE A 119 4.59 -6.93 6.76
CA ILE A 119 5.50 -5.94 6.18
C ILE A 119 6.10 -6.54 4.91
N PRO A 120 5.96 -5.88 3.74
CA PRO A 120 6.61 -6.31 2.51
C PRO A 120 8.13 -6.35 2.65
N SER A 121 8.78 -7.20 1.85
CA SER A 121 10.24 -7.32 1.88
C SER A 121 10.94 -6.08 1.29
N GLY A 122 12.23 -5.91 1.61
CA GLY A 122 13.08 -4.85 1.08
C GLY A 122 13.09 -3.57 1.93
N ALA A 123 13.85 -2.57 1.48
CA ALA A 123 14.04 -1.33 2.23
C ALA A 123 12.72 -0.56 2.42
N SER A 124 12.55 0.14 3.53
CA SER A 124 11.38 1.00 3.72
C SER A 124 11.43 2.22 2.80
N THR A 125 10.28 2.67 2.30
CA THR A 125 10.14 3.93 1.55
C THR A 125 9.88 5.14 2.48
N ALA A 126 9.76 4.92 3.79
CA ALA A 126 9.33 5.90 4.78
C ALA A 126 10.21 7.16 4.90
N SER A 127 11.47 7.08 4.48
CA SER A 127 12.46 8.15 4.52
C SER A 127 12.71 8.81 3.15
N PHE A 128 12.09 8.30 2.08
CA PHE A 128 12.30 8.87 0.75
C PHE A 128 11.73 10.29 0.67
N PRO A 129 12.43 11.22 -0.01
CA PRO A 129 11.95 12.58 -0.21
C PRO A 129 10.55 12.59 -0.83
N ARG A 130 9.68 13.48 -0.33
CA ARG A 130 8.29 13.65 -0.79
C ARG A 130 8.08 15.02 -1.45
N PRO A 131 8.86 15.38 -2.50
CA PRO A 131 8.63 16.63 -3.20
C PRO A 131 7.25 16.60 -3.86
N GLN A 132 6.65 17.79 -3.98
CA GLN A 132 5.58 18.03 -4.92
C GLN A 132 6.15 17.93 -6.33
N LEU A 133 5.52 17.10 -7.15
CA LEU A 133 5.84 16.93 -8.56
C LEU A 133 4.69 17.53 -9.35
N GLY A 134 4.96 18.53 -10.19
CA GLY A 134 3.93 19.25 -10.94
C GLY A 134 3.00 20.11 -10.07
N ASP A 135 1.89 20.52 -10.69
CA ASP A 135 0.96 21.51 -10.12
C ASP A 135 -0.26 20.87 -9.43
N VAL A 136 -0.43 19.54 -9.54
CA VAL A 136 -1.54 18.83 -8.90
C VAL A 136 -1.37 18.85 -7.38
N GLN A 137 -2.44 19.24 -6.68
CA GLN A 137 -2.42 19.38 -5.23
C GLN A 137 -2.16 18.06 -4.52
N LEU A 138 -1.26 18.08 -3.54
CA LEU A 138 -1.05 16.97 -2.60
C LEU A 138 -1.98 17.10 -1.39
N GLY A 139 -2.58 16.00 -0.97
CA GLY A 139 -3.48 15.93 0.18
C GLY A 139 -4.72 16.82 0.01
N GLY A 140 -5.09 17.52 1.08
CA GLY A 140 -6.21 18.46 1.08
C GLY A 140 -7.58 17.78 1.04
N ALA A 141 -8.56 18.46 0.44
CA ALA A 141 -9.94 17.98 0.31
C ALA A 141 -10.11 16.89 -0.77
N GLY A 142 -9.06 16.65 -1.57
CA GLY A 142 -9.08 15.71 -2.69
C GLY A 142 -9.68 16.28 -3.98
N ILE A 143 -9.49 15.52 -5.06
CA ILE A 143 -9.82 15.89 -6.44
C ILE A 143 -11.04 15.09 -6.89
N TYR A 144 -12.07 15.78 -7.41
CA TYR A 144 -13.35 15.17 -7.78
C TYR A 144 -13.63 15.18 -9.27
N ASP A 145 -13.06 16.12 -10.02
CA ASP A 145 -13.34 16.34 -11.43
C ASP A 145 -12.07 16.43 -12.29
N CYS A 146 -12.20 16.11 -13.59
CA CYS A 146 -11.15 16.32 -14.58
C CYS A 146 -11.03 17.79 -14.97
N VAL A 147 -9.84 18.21 -15.38
CA VAL A 147 -9.62 19.56 -15.93
C VAL A 147 -9.90 19.63 -17.44
N ASN A 148 -9.94 18.48 -18.10
CA ASN A 148 -10.13 18.37 -19.55
C ASN A 148 -11.57 17.93 -19.88
N ASN A 149 -12.32 18.79 -20.59
CA ASN A 149 -13.62 18.40 -21.13
C ASN A 149 -13.49 17.25 -22.14
N GLY A 150 -14.43 16.31 -22.08
CA GLY A 150 -14.49 15.15 -22.97
C GLY A 150 -13.75 13.92 -22.44
N ASP A 151 -13.02 14.07 -21.32
CA ASP A 151 -12.35 12.98 -20.65
C ASP A 151 -13.26 12.30 -19.62
N ILE A 152 -13.16 10.98 -19.55
CA ILE A 152 -13.68 10.16 -18.48
C ILE A 152 -12.49 9.39 -17.91
N ALA A 153 -12.07 9.76 -16.71
CA ALA A 153 -11.11 8.96 -15.96
C ALA A 153 -11.85 7.77 -15.35
N PHE A 154 -11.69 6.60 -15.99
CA PHE A 154 -12.32 5.35 -15.54
C PHE A 154 -11.45 4.72 -14.47
N THR A 155 -11.99 4.56 -13.26
CA THR A 155 -11.19 4.11 -12.11
C THR A 155 -11.74 2.85 -11.47
N PHE A 156 -10.84 1.98 -11.01
CA PHE A 156 -11.18 0.71 -10.38
C PHE A 156 -10.43 0.55 -9.07
N ASP A 157 -11.18 0.32 -8.00
CA ASP A 157 -10.65 0.16 -6.64
C ASP A 157 -10.57 -1.32 -6.21
N ASP A 158 -9.85 -1.58 -5.12
CA ASP A 158 -9.69 -2.85 -4.40
C ASP A 158 -8.86 -3.96 -5.05
N GLY A 159 -8.67 -3.91 -6.37
CA GLY A 159 -7.90 -4.86 -7.14
C GLY A 159 -6.42 -5.00 -6.73
N PRO A 160 -5.65 -5.87 -7.43
CA PRO A 160 -6.14 -6.79 -8.45
C PRO A 160 -6.92 -7.94 -7.80
N TYR A 161 -7.73 -8.61 -8.60
CA TYR A 161 -8.53 -9.76 -8.22
C TYR A 161 -8.74 -10.70 -9.41
N THR A 162 -9.57 -11.74 -9.25
CA THR A 162 -9.71 -12.80 -10.25
C THR A 162 -10.30 -12.34 -11.59
N TYR A 163 -10.96 -11.18 -11.66
CA TYR A 163 -11.58 -10.64 -12.88
C TYR A 163 -10.73 -9.57 -13.58
N THR A 164 -9.69 -9.06 -12.91
CA THR A 164 -8.92 -7.90 -13.38
C THR A 164 -8.23 -8.13 -14.72
N SER A 165 -7.74 -9.35 -15.00
CA SER A 165 -7.10 -9.64 -16.30
C SER A 165 -8.10 -9.53 -17.46
N ASP A 166 -9.33 -9.98 -17.27
CA ASP A 166 -10.38 -9.91 -18.29
C ASP A 166 -10.87 -8.47 -18.47
N LEU A 167 -10.88 -7.68 -17.41
CA LEU A 167 -11.10 -6.24 -17.49
C LEU A 167 -10.04 -5.55 -18.36
N LEU A 168 -8.76 -5.89 -18.20
CA LEU A 168 -7.69 -5.35 -19.04
C LEU A 168 -7.88 -5.73 -20.52
N ASP A 169 -8.33 -6.96 -20.82
CA ASP A 169 -8.66 -7.37 -22.19
C ASP A 169 -9.79 -6.51 -22.79
N LYS A 170 -10.82 -6.20 -21.99
CA LYS A 170 -11.92 -5.31 -22.41
C LYS A 170 -11.41 -3.90 -22.69
N LEU A 171 -10.63 -3.33 -21.77
CA LEU A 171 -10.07 -1.98 -21.97
C LEU A 171 -9.19 -1.91 -23.23
N ASP A 172 -8.36 -2.93 -23.47
CA ASP A 172 -7.55 -3.07 -24.69
C ASP A 172 -8.43 -3.11 -25.95
N ALA A 173 -9.55 -3.86 -25.92
CA ALA A 173 -10.48 -3.97 -27.06
C ALA A 173 -11.17 -2.65 -27.43
N TYR A 174 -11.39 -1.75 -26.46
CA TYR A 174 -11.94 -0.41 -26.68
C TYR A 174 -10.86 0.65 -26.92
N GLY A 175 -9.58 0.31 -26.79
CA GLY A 175 -8.49 1.30 -26.78
C GLY A 175 -8.58 2.29 -25.62
N ALA A 176 -9.24 1.90 -24.53
CA ALA A 176 -9.48 2.73 -23.36
C ALA A 176 -8.30 2.63 -22.37
N LYS A 177 -8.05 3.71 -21.63
CA LYS A 177 -7.18 3.72 -20.45
C LYS A 177 -8.00 3.92 -19.18
N ALA A 178 -7.42 3.48 -18.08
CA ALA A 178 -8.06 3.44 -16.77
C ALA A 178 -7.00 3.63 -15.68
N THR A 179 -7.46 3.90 -14.46
CA THR A 179 -6.62 3.98 -13.27
C THR A 179 -7.04 2.95 -12.25
N PHE A 180 -6.10 2.15 -11.77
CA PHE A 180 -6.37 1.10 -10.79
C PHE A 180 -5.83 1.52 -9.43
N PHE A 181 -6.71 1.73 -8.46
CA PHE A 181 -6.35 1.97 -7.07
C PHE A 181 -6.24 0.63 -6.35
N ILE A 182 -5.02 0.18 -6.14
CA ILE A 182 -4.71 -1.19 -5.71
C ILE A 182 -4.50 -1.27 -4.21
N THR A 183 -5.15 -2.27 -3.60
CA THR A 183 -4.85 -2.68 -2.22
C THR A 183 -3.68 -3.67 -2.20
N GLY A 184 -2.87 -3.63 -1.14
CA GLY A 184 -1.65 -4.43 -1.04
C GLY A 184 -1.84 -5.85 -0.52
N ASN A 185 -2.62 -6.02 0.54
CA ASN A 185 -3.05 -7.30 1.10
C ASN A 185 -4.45 -7.12 1.70
N ASN A 186 -5.47 -7.61 1.00
CA ASN A 186 -6.88 -7.38 1.30
C ASN A 186 -7.72 -8.56 0.79
N LEU A 187 -8.90 -8.79 1.37
CA LEU A 187 -9.85 -9.84 0.95
C LEU A 187 -9.25 -11.27 0.97
N GLY A 188 -8.29 -11.52 1.87
CA GLY A 188 -7.62 -12.83 1.94
C GLY A 188 -6.79 -13.19 0.70
N LYS A 189 -6.58 -12.27 -0.25
CA LYS A 189 -5.88 -12.55 -1.53
C LYS A 189 -4.37 -12.73 -1.39
N GLY A 190 -3.83 -12.42 -0.20
CA GLY A 190 -2.40 -12.39 0.08
C GLY A 190 -1.68 -11.14 -0.49
N PRO A 191 -0.39 -10.93 -0.11
CA PRO A 191 0.38 -9.77 -0.52
C PRO A 191 0.62 -9.71 -2.04
N ILE A 192 0.39 -8.55 -2.65
CA ILE A 192 0.51 -8.35 -4.11
C ILE A 192 1.92 -8.59 -4.67
N ASP A 193 2.97 -8.43 -3.87
CA ASP A 193 4.38 -8.55 -4.31
C ASP A 193 4.95 -9.97 -4.16
N THR A 194 4.34 -10.82 -3.33
CA THR A 194 4.72 -12.23 -3.19
C THR A 194 3.80 -13.18 -3.94
N THR A 195 2.60 -12.73 -4.32
CA THR A 195 1.66 -13.52 -5.11
C THR A 195 1.84 -13.24 -6.61
N ALA A 196 2.40 -14.22 -7.32
CA ALA A 196 2.83 -14.06 -8.71
C ALA A 196 1.72 -13.61 -9.67
N SER A 197 0.49 -14.09 -9.50
CA SER A 197 -0.66 -13.67 -10.32
C SER A 197 -0.94 -12.17 -10.20
N TRP A 198 -0.94 -11.64 -8.97
CA TRP A 198 -1.16 -10.21 -8.71
C TRP A 198 -0.03 -9.35 -9.23
N SER A 199 1.21 -9.74 -8.96
CA SER A 199 2.40 -9.08 -9.50
C SER A 199 2.38 -9.02 -11.03
N ASN A 200 1.98 -10.09 -11.72
CA ASN A 200 1.92 -10.14 -13.18
C ASN A 200 0.82 -9.25 -13.74
N VAL A 201 -0.36 -9.23 -13.12
CA VAL A 201 -1.47 -8.36 -13.54
C VAL A 201 -1.13 -6.88 -13.33
N ILE A 202 -0.48 -6.52 -12.22
CA ILE A 202 -0.02 -5.13 -11.97
C ILE A 202 1.02 -4.70 -13.01
N LYS A 203 1.98 -5.58 -13.36
CA LYS A 203 2.94 -5.30 -14.46
C LYS A 203 2.22 -5.08 -15.78
N ARG A 204 1.18 -5.88 -16.07
CA ARG A 204 0.35 -5.72 -17.27
C ARG A 204 -0.39 -4.39 -17.28
N MET A 205 -0.97 -3.95 -16.16
CA MET A 205 -1.63 -2.63 -16.06
C MET A 205 -0.67 -1.52 -16.53
N ALA A 206 0.51 -1.47 -15.91
CA ALA A 206 1.51 -0.44 -16.18
C ALA A 206 2.01 -0.49 -17.64
N SER A 207 2.25 -1.68 -18.19
CA SER A 207 2.75 -1.81 -19.56
C SER A 207 1.70 -1.62 -20.65
N SER A 208 0.43 -1.90 -20.35
CA SER A 208 -0.71 -1.62 -21.23
C SER A 208 -1.12 -0.15 -21.22
N GLY A 209 -0.44 0.74 -20.49
CA GLY A 209 -0.75 2.17 -20.54
C GLY A 209 -1.69 2.67 -19.44
N HIS A 210 -2.10 1.80 -18.51
CA HIS A 210 -2.97 2.20 -17.41
C HIS A 210 -2.15 2.88 -16.31
N GLN A 211 -2.82 3.70 -15.51
CA GLN A 211 -2.23 4.24 -14.31
C GLN A 211 -2.46 3.27 -13.14
N VAL A 212 -1.41 3.04 -12.36
CA VAL A 212 -1.48 2.26 -11.12
C VAL A 212 -1.36 3.24 -9.95
N ALA A 213 -2.28 3.16 -9.01
CA ALA A 213 -2.39 4.06 -7.86
C ALA A 213 -2.59 3.27 -6.56
N SER A 214 -2.33 3.90 -5.42
CA SER A 214 -2.44 3.27 -4.11
C SER A 214 -3.88 3.31 -3.58
N HIS A 215 -4.35 2.21 -3.01
CA HIS A 215 -5.58 2.15 -2.20
C HIS A 215 -5.32 1.64 -0.79
N THR A 216 -4.15 1.99 -0.24
CA THR A 216 -3.60 1.52 1.05
C THR A 216 -3.17 0.06 1.04
N TRP A 217 -2.45 -0.36 2.08
CA TRP A 217 -2.02 -1.74 2.24
C TRP A 217 -3.20 -2.69 2.46
N SER A 218 -4.03 -2.42 3.46
CA SER A 218 -5.04 -3.36 3.97
C SER A 218 -6.45 -2.78 4.02
N HIS A 219 -6.74 -1.81 3.15
CA HIS A 219 -8.05 -1.16 2.99
C HIS A 219 -8.62 -0.61 4.30
N GLN A 220 -7.76 -0.07 5.17
CA GLN A 220 -8.17 0.49 6.45
C GLN A 220 -8.73 1.90 6.27
N ASN A 221 -9.71 2.27 7.09
CA ASN A 221 -10.19 3.64 7.15
C ASN A 221 -9.11 4.55 7.74
N LEU A 222 -8.48 5.35 6.88
CA LEU A 222 -7.37 6.23 7.28
C LEU A 222 -7.74 7.25 8.36
N THR A 223 -9.02 7.60 8.49
CA THR A 223 -9.48 8.57 9.49
C THR A 223 -9.54 7.98 10.91
N SER A 224 -9.63 6.66 11.05
CA SER A 224 -9.72 5.98 12.36
C SER A 224 -8.36 5.48 12.89
N LEU A 225 -7.30 5.58 12.09
CA LEU A 225 -5.98 5.06 12.44
C LEU A 225 -5.14 6.07 13.23
N ASP A 226 -4.27 5.54 14.09
CA ASP A 226 -3.18 6.33 14.65
C ASP A 226 -2.14 6.68 13.56
N PRO A 227 -1.32 7.73 13.74
CA PRO A 227 -0.38 8.19 12.72
C PRO A 227 0.68 7.16 12.28
N VAL A 228 1.05 6.20 13.13
CA VAL A 228 2.04 5.17 12.78
C VAL A 228 1.38 4.13 11.88
N THR A 229 0.23 3.59 12.28
CA THR A 229 -0.51 2.62 11.46
C THR A 229 -0.95 3.25 10.14
N PHE A 230 -1.40 4.50 10.15
CA PHE A 230 -1.68 5.30 8.94
C PHE A 230 -0.48 5.32 7.99
N LYS A 231 0.70 5.66 8.50
CA LYS A 231 1.91 5.74 7.68
C LYS A 231 2.28 4.37 7.11
N ASN A 232 2.13 3.31 7.90
CA ASN A 232 2.40 1.94 7.48
C ASN A 232 1.48 1.52 6.33
N GLN A 233 0.19 1.88 6.36
CA GLN A 233 -0.74 1.60 5.27
C GLN A 233 -0.26 2.13 3.92
N MET A 234 0.38 3.30 3.91
CA MET A 234 0.94 3.87 2.69
C MET A 234 2.29 3.24 2.35
N VAL A 235 3.23 3.23 3.30
CA VAL A 235 4.60 2.76 3.10
C VAL A 235 4.67 1.30 2.68
N TYR A 236 3.84 0.42 3.25
CA TYR A 236 3.85 -1.01 2.89
C TYR A 236 3.36 -1.19 1.46
N ASN A 237 2.29 -0.49 1.06
CA ASN A 237 1.81 -0.52 -0.32
C ASN A 237 2.85 0.02 -1.32
N GLU A 238 3.58 1.09 -0.96
CA GLU A 238 4.70 1.60 -1.75
C GLU A 238 5.84 0.58 -1.89
N MET A 239 6.22 -0.10 -0.81
CA MET A 239 7.26 -1.12 -0.82
C MET A 239 6.88 -2.27 -1.75
N ALA A 240 5.65 -2.76 -1.68
CA ALA A 240 5.16 -3.81 -2.55
C ALA A 240 5.14 -3.38 -4.02
N PHE A 241 4.68 -2.16 -4.32
CA PHE A 241 4.76 -1.63 -5.69
C PHE A 241 6.19 -1.52 -6.20
N ARG A 242 7.12 -1.03 -5.38
CA ARG A 242 8.53 -0.98 -5.74
C ARG A 242 9.08 -2.37 -6.03
N ASN A 243 8.71 -3.38 -5.25
CA ASN A 243 9.15 -4.75 -5.48
C ASN A 243 8.64 -5.32 -6.82
N ILE A 244 7.44 -4.89 -7.26
CA ILE A 244 6.82 -5.34 -8.51
C ILE A 244 7.31 -4.55 -9.74
N LEU A 245 7.36 -3.22 -9.62
CA LEU A 245 7.51 -2.26 -10.74
C LEU A 245 8.85 -1.51 -10.73
N GLY A 246 9.56 -1.46 -9.60
CA GLY A 246 10.76 -0.65 -9.39
C GLY A 246 10.48 0.81 -8.97
N PHE A 247 9.21 1.22 -8.95
CA PHE A 247 8.73 2.54 -8.55
C PHE A 247 7.38 2.39 -7.83
N TRP A 248 6.87 3.46 -7.22
CA TRP A 248 5.58 3.43 -6.53
C TRP A 248 4.72 4.67 -6.84
N PRO A 249 3.38 4.58 -6.69
CA PRO A 249 2.49 5.68 -7.06
C PRO A 249 2.61 6.92 -6.16
N SER A 250 2.39 8.09 -6.76
CA SER A 250 2.12 9.36 -6.05
C SER A 250 0.62 9.66 -5.93
N TYR A 251 -0.23 8.85 -6.55
CA TYR A 251 -1.69 8.96 -6.49
C TYR A 251 -2.28 7.93 -5.54
N MET A 252 -3.31 8.32 -4.81
CA MET A 252 -4.09 7.40 -4.00
C MET A 252 -5.56 7.81 -3.89
N ARG A 253 -6.40 6.83 -3.58
CA ARG A 253 -7.77 7.06 -3.13
C ARG A 253 -7.90 6.52 -1.71
N PRO A 254 -8.46 7.27 -0.75
CA PRO A 254 -8.71 6.77 0.59
C PRO A 254 -9.82 5.70 0.57
N PRO A 255 -9.64 4.56 1.25
CA PRO A 255 -10.71 3.59 1.49
C PRO A 255 -11.98 4.25 2.02
N TYR A 256 -13.14 3.73 1.61
CA TYR A 256 -14.48 4.25 1.97
C TYR A 256 -14.74 5.69 1.53
N SER A 257 -13.87 6.25 0.69
CA SER A 257 -13.85 7.68 0.35
C SER A 257 -13.83 8.60 1.57
N GLU A 258 -13.21 8.15 2.67
CA GLU A 258 -13.18 8.88 3.93
C GLU A 258 -11.78 9.40 4.24
N CYS A 259 -11.62 10.72 4.22
CA CYS A 259 -10.38 11.38 4.62
C CYS A 259 -10.69 12.79 5.13
N ASN A 260 -10.64 12.97 6.44
CA ASN A 260 -10.80 14.30 7.04
C ASN A 260 -9.55 15.19 6.80
N SER A 261 -9.59 16.43 7.27
CA SER A 261 -8.48 17.39 7.11
C SER A 261 -7.14 16.90 7.69
N THR A 262 -7.19 16.13 8.79
CA THR A 262 -6.00 15.51 9.38
C THR A 262 -5.43 14.44 8.46
N CYS A 263 -6.27 13.54 7.95
CA CYS A 263 -5.89 12.53 6.95
C CYS A 263 -5.30 13.20 5.70
N GLY A 264 -5.96 14.22 5.14
CA GLY A 264 -5.46 14.95 3.96
C GLY A 264 -4.10 15.62 4.21
N SER A 265 -3.89 16.16 5.42
CA SER A 265 -2.59 16.75 5.82
C SER A 265 -1.47 15.70 5.95
N LEU A 266 -1.80 14.50 6.42
CA LEU A 266 -0.84 13.39 6.50
C LEU A 266 -0.50 12.85 5.10
N LEU A 267 -1.49 12.73 4.21
CA LEU A 267 -1.26 12.34 2.81
C LEU A 267 -0.42 13.38 2.06
N ALA A 268 -0.65 14.69 2.31
CA ALA A 268 0.21 15.75 1.77
C ALA A 268 1.68 15.56 2.18
N LYS A 269 1.94 15.26 3.47
CA LYS A 269 3.29 15.00 3.98
C LYS A 269 3.93 13.75 3.37
N LEU A 270 3.13 12.74 3.06
CA LEU A 270 3.59 11.53 2.35
C LEU A 270 3.68 11.71 0.84
N GLY A 271 3.28 12.88 0.32
CA GLY A 271 3.41 13.24 -1.07
C GLY A 271 2.34 12.59 -1.96
N TYR A 272 1.13 12.40 -1.46
CA TYR A 272 0.05 11.80 -2.23
C TYR A 272 -0.93 12.83 -2.79
N VAL A 273 -1.26 12.69 -4.07
CA VAL A 273 -2.47 13.24 -4.67
C VAL A 273 -3.66 12.38 -4.22
N VAL A 274 -4.69 13.03 -3.68
CA VAL A 274 -5.90 12.37 -3.17
C VAL A 274 -7.00 12.47 -4.20
N THR A 275 -7.46 11.34 -4.73
CA THR A 275 -8.44 11.27 -5.82
C THR A 275 -9.76 10.67 -5.36
N TYR A 276 -10.85 11.35 -5.68
CA TYR A 276 -12.24 10.92 -5.51
C TYR A 276 -12.90 10.73 -6.88
N PHE A 277 -14.19 11.04 -6.98
CA PHE A 277 -15.02 10.84 -8.17
C PHE A 277 -16.23 11.77 -8.13
N ASP A 278 -16.73 12.14 -9.30
CA ASP A 278 -17.97 12.90 -9.49
C ASP A 278 -19.08 12.06 -10.16
N LEU A 279 -18.77 10.80 -10.52
CA LEU A 279 -19.71 9.83 -11.03
C LEU A 279 -19.51 8.45 -10.37
N ASP A 280 -20.44 8.06 -9.51
CA ASP A 280 -20.52 6.73 -8.90
C ASP A 280 -21.76 6.00 -9.41
N THR A 281 -21.56 4.88 -10.11
CA THR A 281 -22.68 4.07 -10.60
C THR A 281 -23.11 2.99 -9.61
N ALA A 282 -22.46 2.93 -8.44
CA ALA A 282 -22.73 2.00 -7.36
C ALA A 282 -22.70 0.52 -7.82
N GLY A 283 -21.77 0.14 -8.70
CA GLY A 283 -21.62 -1.24 -9.17
C GLY A 283 -21.48 -2.24 -8.02
N TYR A 284 -20.78 -1.84 -6.96
CA TYR A 284 -20.57 -2.61 -5.72
C TYR A 284 -21.87 -2.94 -4.95
N LEU A 285 -22.92 -2.12 -5.05
CA LEU A 285 -24.24 -2.41 -4.46
C LEU A 285 -25.12 -3.26 -5.38
N ASN A 286 -24.72 -3.47 -6.63
CA ASN A 286 -25.56 -4.00 -7.69
C ASN A 286 -24.93 -5.23 -8.39
N ASP A 287 -24.09 -6.01 -7.69
CA ASP A 287 -23.35 -7.15 -8.22
C ASP A 287 -24.20 -8.43 -8.41
N SER A 288 -25.32 -8.31 -9.12
CA SER A 288 -26.07 -9.46 -9.66
C SER A 288 -26.65 -9.14 -11.03
N PRO A 289 -26.92 -10.16 -11.88
CA PRO A 289 -27.45 -9.93 -13.23
C PRO A 289 -28.73 -9.07 -13.28
N LYS A 290 -29.55 -9.11 -12.22
CA LYS A 290 -30.77 -8.31 -12.12
C LYS A 290 -30.52 -6.90 -11.59
N LEU A 291 -29.63 -6.74 -10.62
CA LEU A 291 -29.40 -5.45 -9.95
C LEU A 291 -28.51 -4.51 -10.76
N ILE A 292 -27.58 -5.03 -11.57
CA ILE A 292 -26.62 -4.20 -12.33
C ILE A 292 -27.28 -3.22 -13.30
N GLN A 293 -28.55 -3.45 -13.65
CA GLN A 293 -29.32 -2.47 -14.42
C GLN A 293 -29.48 -1.13 -13.68
N ASN A 294 -29.50 -1.12 -12.34
CA ASN A 294 -29.53 0.11 -11.55
C ASN A 294 -28.29 0.97 -11.82
N SER A 295 -27.10 0.38 -11.86
CA SER A 295 -25.85 1.06 -12.20
C SER A 295 -25.87 1.62 -13.62
N LYS A 296 -26.35 0.83 -14.58
CA LYS A 296 -26.55 1.31 -15.96
C LYS A 296 -27.53 2.48 -16.04
N ASN A 297 -28.59 2.47 -15.24
CA ASN A 297 -29.56 3.57 -15.20
C ASN A 297 -28.95 4.85 -14.62
N ILE A 298 -28.06 4.74 -13.62
CA ILE A 298 -27.31 5.89 -13.06
C ILE A 298 -26.38 6.46 -14.14
N TRP A 299 -25.61 5.61 -14.80
CA TRP A 299 -24.75 5.99 -15.92
C TRP A 299 -25.53 6.67 -17.05
N ASP A 300 -26.64 6.07 -17.51
CA ASP A 300 -27.47 6.61 -18.59
C ASP A 300 -28.01 7.99 -18.25
N LYS A 301 -28.38 8.20 -16.99
CA LYS A 301 -28.87 9.48 -16.51
C LYS A 301 -27.79 10.55 -16.56
N ALA A 302 -26.57 10.25 -16.12
CA ALA A 302 -25.43 11.17 -16.23
C ALA A 302 -25.13 11.49 -17.70
N MET A 303 -25.04 10.43 -18.52
CA MET A 303 -24.74 10.56 -19.94
C MET A 303 -25.83 11.30 -20.71
N LYS A 304 -27.11 11.23 -20.30
CA LYS A 304 -28.22 11.87 -21.02
C LYS A 304 -28.02 13.37 -21.21
N THR A 305 -27.45 14.06 -20.23
CA THR A 305 -27.21 15.50 -20.26
C THR A 305 -25.77 15.86 -20.62
N ALA A 306 -24.84 14.93 -20.47
CA ALA A 306 -23.42 15.17 -20.70
C ALA A 306 -23.10 15.42 -22.18
N LYS A 307 -22.19 16.36 -22.43
CA LYS A 307 -21.62 16.62 -23.76
C LYS A 307 -20.10 16.59 -23.64
N ASN A 308 -19.42 15.88 -24.53
CA ASN A 308 -17.96 15.78 -24.51
C ASN A 308 -17.21 17.12 -24.70
N THR A 309 -17.91 18.20 -25.06
CA THR A 309 -17.34 19.55 -25.20
C THR A 309 -17.43 20.39 -23.93
N THR A 310 -18.24 19.97 -22.95
CA THR A 310 -18.56 20.76 -21.75
C THR A 310 -18.68 19.91 -20.47
N SER A 311 -18.33 18.63 -20.55
CA SER A 311 -18.47 17.69 -19.44
C SER A 311 -17.27 16.77 -19.44
N SER A 312 -16.92 16.32 -18.25
CA SER A 312 -15.92 15.30 -17.96
C SER A 312 -16.34 14.55 -16.71
N PHE A 313 -15.74 13.39 -16.45
CA PHE A 313 -16.07 12.59 -15.29
C PHE A 313 -14.83 11.90 -14.71
N LEU A 314 -14.71 11.89 -13.40
CA LEU A 314 -13.96 10.88 -12.66
C LEU A 314 -14.97 9.84 -12.20
N GLU A 315 -14.92 8.67 -12.84
CA GLU A 315 -15.88 7.59 -12.60
C GLU A 315 -15.25 6.48 -11.76
N ILE A 316 -16.00 5.97 -10.78
CA ILE A 316 -15.56 4.92 -9.87
C ILE A 316 -16.31 3.60 -10.10
N GLU A 317 -15.53 2.53 -10.16
CA GLU A 317 -15.96 1.14 -10.10
C GLU A 317 -15.01 0.30 -9.25
N HIS A 318 -15.30 -0.99 -9.07
CA HIS A 318 -14.40 -1.92 -8.37
C HIS A 318 -14.26 -3.22 -9.19
N ASP A 319 -13.03 -3.57 -9.57
CA ASP A 319 -12.75 -4.70 -10.44
C ASP A 319 -12.79 -6.06 -9.74
N ILE A 320 -13.10 -6.06 -8.44
CA ILE A 320 -13.40 -7.24 -7.62
C ILE A 320 -14.82 -7.81 -7.88
N HIS A 321 -15.70 -7.04 -8.53
CA HIS A 321 -17.09 -7.42 -8.77
C HIS A 321 -17.32 -7.99 -10.17
N TYR A 322 -18.04 -9.12 -10.21
CA TYR A 322 -18.26 -9.86 -11.45
C TYR A 322 -19.09 -9.04 -12.45
N GLN A 323 -20.20 -8.45 -12.01
CA GLN A 323 -21.07 -7.68 -12.89
C GLN A 323 -20.43 -6.35 -13.33
N THR A 324 -19.59 -5.75 -12.50
CA THR A 324 -18.82 -4.57 -12.90
C THR A 324 -17.93 -4.90 -14.10
N VAL A 325 -17.15 -5.98 -14.04
CA VAL A 325 -16.22 -6.36 -15.11
C VAL A 325 -16.95 -6.89 -16.35
N TYR A 326 -17.86 -7.85 -16.20
CA TYR A 326 -18.43 -8.58 -17.35
C TYR A 326 -19.70 -7.96 -17.94
N ASN A 327 -20.29 -6.94 -17.30
CA ASN A 327 -21.57 -6.39 -17.74
C ASN A 327 -21.56 -4.86 -17.82
N LEU A 328 -21.16 -4.18 -16.75
CA LEU A 328 -21.22 -2.73 -16.67
C LEU A 328 -20.10 -2.06 -17.48
N THR A 329 -18.87 -2.58 -17.41
CA THR A 329 -17.70 -2.02 -18.12
C THR A 329 -17.95 -1.86 -19.63
N ASP A 330 -18.38 -2.92 -20.32
CA ASP A 330 -18.66 -2.85 -21.77
C ASP A 330 -19.77 -1.83 -22.08
N TYR A 331 -20.78 -1.74 -21.21
CA TYR A 331 -21.88 -0.79 -21.37
C TYR A 331 -21.40 0.66 -21.27
N ILE A 332 -20.58 0.96 -20.25
CA ILE A 332 -19.96 2.26 -20.01
C ILE A 332 -19.07 2.64 -21.20
N LEU A 333 -18.13 1.76 -21.57
CA LEU A 333 -17.18 2.00 -22.65
C LEU A 333 -17.88 2.23 -23.99
N ALA A 334 -18.83 1.38 -24.36
CA ALA A 334 -19.54 1.49 -25.63
C ALA A 334 -20.39 2.77 -25.71
N SER A 335 -21.15 3.08 -24.66
CA SER A 335 -22.06 4.23 -24.66
C SER A 335 -21.33 5.58 -24.52
N GLY A 336 -20.28 5.65 -23.69
CA GLY A 336 -19.42 6.82 -23.55
C GLY A 336 -18.66 7.14 -24.84
N SER A 337 -18.03 6.12 -25.45
CA SER A 337 -17.30 6.28 -26.72
C SER A 337 -18.22 6.72 -27.85
N LYS A 338 -19.45 6.19 -27.91
CA LYS A 338 -20.47 6.62 -28.88
C LYS A 338 -20.87 8.10 -28.73
N LYS A 339 -20.73 8.67 -27.53
CA LYS A 339 -20.93 10.10 -27.26
C LYS A 339 -19.68 10.96 -27.46
N GLY A 340 -18.57 10.35 -27.88
CA GLY A 340 -17.32 11.05 -28.18
C GLY A 340 -16.49 11.39 -26.94
N PHE A 341 -16.77 10.76 -25.79
CA PHE A 341 -15.88 10.81 -24.63
C PHE A 341 -14.66 9.92 -24.83
N LYS A 342 -13.55 10.28 -24.21
CA LYS A 342 -12.32 9.50 -24.17
C LYS A 342 -12.13 8.91 -22.78
N PHE A 343 -11.81 7.62 -22.72
CA PHE A 343 -11.49 6.95 -21.47
C PHE A 343 -9.98 7.04 -21.22
N VAL A 344 -9.61 7.82 -20.21
CA VAL A 344 -8.23 8.21 -19.91
C VAL A 344 -7.82 7.80 -18.49
N THR A 345 -6.55 7.96 -18.17
CA THR A 345 -6.06 7.84 -16.79
C THR A 345 -6.42 9.08 -15.96
N VAL A 346 -6.38 8.98 -14.62
CA VAL A 346 -6.60 10.13 -13.73
C VAL A 346 -5.54 11.21 -13.99
N GLY A 347 -4.28 10.83 -14.14
CA GLY A 347 -3.21 11.77 -14.45
C GLY A 347 -3.45 12.54 -15.75
N GLU A 348 -3.87 11.87 -16.82
CA GLU A 348 -4.23 12.53 -18.08
C GLU A 348 -5.47 13.44 -17.95
N CYS A 349 -6.50 12.97 -17.24
CA CYS A 349 -7.71 13.73 -16.88
C CYS A 349 -7.38 15.03 -16.11
N LEU A 350 -6.28 15.04 -15.35
CA LEU A 350 -5.78 16.21 -14.60
C LEU A 350 -4.69 17.00 -15.33
N GLY A 351 -4.31 16.59 -16.55
CA GLY A 351 -3.22 17.21 -17.30
C GLY A 351 -1.83 17.02 -16.67
N ASP A 352 -1.68 16.04 -15.77
CA ASP A 352 -0.41 15.76 -15.10
C ASP A 352 0.46 14.82 -15.96
N PRO A 353 1.72 15.18 -16.28
CA PRO A 353 2.62 14.30 -17.00
C PRO A 353 2.90 12.97 -16.28
N VAL A 354 3.03 11.88 -17.04
CA VAL A 354 3.32 10.53 -16.51
C VAL A 354 4.51 10.48 -15.54
N ALA A 355 5.51 11.34 -15.74
CA ALA A 355 6.68 11.44 -14.87
C ALA A 355 6.35 11.82 -13.42
N ASN A 356 5.20 12.46 -13.18
CA ASN A 356 4.76 12.90 -11.85
C ASN A 356 3.86 11.86 -11.16
N TRP A 357 3.32 10.87 -11.89
CA TRP A 357 2.40 9.86 -11.37
C TRP A 357 3.07 8.86 -10.42
N TYR A 358 4.40 8.76 -10.51
CA TYR A 358 5.20 7.79 -9.80
C TYR A 358 6.40 8.44 -9.14
N ARG A 359 6.84 7.83 -8.05
CA ARG A 359 8.09 8.13 -7.37
C ARG A 359 9.08 7.02 -7.68
N TYR A 360 10.25 7.43 -8.10
CA TYR A 360 11.37 6.55 -8.33
C TYR A 360 12.25 6.62 -7.09
N GLY A 361 12.68 5.45 -6.60
CA GLY A 361 13.78 5.44 -5.66
C GLY A 361 14.96 6.09 -6.36
N ASN A 362 15.48 7.18 -5.80
CA ASN A 362 16.66 7.82 -6.38
C ASN A 362 17.77 6.75 -6.37
N GLU A 363 18.15 6.22 -7.53
CA GLU A 363 19.30 5.33 -7.68
C GLU A 363 20.60 6.15 -7.52
N THR A 364 20.74 6.77 -6.35
CA THR A 364 22.06 6.84 -5.71
C THR A 364 22.38 5.53 -4.98
N GLY A 365 21.46 4.55 -4.99
CA GLY A 365 21.75 3.20 -4.55
C GLY A 365 20.70 2.18 -4.97
N VAL A 366 20.73 1.70 -6.23
CA VAL A 366 20.60 0.25 -6.39
C VAL A 366 21.82 -0.33 -5.71
N GLN A 367 21.64 -0.69 -4.45
CA GLN A 367 22.63 -1.49 -3.79
C GLN A 367 22.51 -2.89 -4.37
N THR A 368 23.52 -3.31 -5.12
CA THR A 368 23.57 -4.69 -5.63
C THR A 368 23.86 -5.63 -4.46
N PRO A 369 23.26 -6.83 -4.41
CA PRO A 369 23.62 -7.84 -3.43
C PRO A 369 25.13 -8.09 -3.46
N SER A 370 25.76 -8.10 -2.30
CA SER A 370 27.20 -8.28 -2.15
C SER A 370 27.63 -9.60 -2.78
N THR A 371 28.66 -9.53 -3.62
CA THR A 371 29.27 -10.70 -4.28
C THR A 371 30.63 -11.05 -3.70
N ASP A 372 31.17 -10.19 -2.83
CA ASP A 372 32.49 -10.33 -2.21
C ASP A 372 32.45 -10.31 -0.67
N GLY A 373 31.26 -10.21 -0.08
CA GLY A 373 31.06 -10.18 1.37
C GLY A 373 31.22 -8.80 2.00
N THR A 374 31.36 -7.73 1.21
CA THR A 374 31.41 -6.35 1.72
C THR A 374 30.09 -5.61 1.50
N CYS A 375 29.80 -4.61 2.32
CA CYS A 375 28.68 -3.69 2.14
C CYS A 375 29.14 -2.24 2.23
N SER A 376 28.52 -1.40 1.39
CA SER A 376 28.83 0.02 1.27
C SER A 376 27.60 0.77 0.74
N THR A 377 27.70 2.09 0.59
CA THR A 377 26.61 2.94 0.08
C THR A 377 26.00 2.47 -1.27
N SER A 378 26.70 1.62 -2.02
CA SER A 378 26.25 1.07 -3.31
C SER A 378 26.17 -0.46 -3.35
N VAL A 379 26.38 -1.17 -2.22
CA VAL A 379 26.39 -2.64 -2.13
C VAL A 379 25.69 -3.10 -0.85
N THR A 380 24.66 -3.93 -0.96
CA THR A 380 23.83 -4.39 0.16
C THR A 380 24.13 -5.85 0.51
N CYS A 381 23.98 -6.21 1.77
CA CYS A 381 23.98 -7.59 2.21
C CYS A 381 22.63 -8.29 1.95
N LEU A 382 21.54 -7.56 1.68
CA LEU A 382 20.24 -8.16 1.38
C LEU A 382 20.30 -9.03 0.11
N GLY A 383 20.07 -10.34 0.27
CA GLY A 383 20.14 -11.33 -0.81
C GLY A 383 21.57 -11.79 -1.16
N SER A 384 22.57 -11.44 -0.33
CA SER A 384 23.95 -11.91 -0.46
C SER A 384 24.09 -13.37 -0.01
N GLY A 385 25.01 -14.11 -0.64
CA GLY A 385 25.39 -15.46 -0.21
C GLY A 385 26.18 -15.50 1.11
N PHE A 386 26.63 -14.35 1.59
CA PHE A 386 27.41 -14.20 2.83
C PHE A 386 26.53 -13.91 4.06
N GLY A 387 25.26 -13.58 3.85
CA GLY A 387 24.32 -13.22 4.92
C GLY A 387 23.70 -11.84 4.72
N ASN A 388 22.58 -11.59 5.39
CA ASN A 388 21.72 -10.42 5.11
C ASN A 388 22.06 -9.17 5.93
N CYS A 389 22.89 -9.30 6.96
CA CYS A 389 23.23 -8.21 7.88
C CYS A 389 24.53 -7.53 7.45
N CYS A 390 24.58 -6.21 7.54
CA CYS A 390 25.80 -5.43 7.28
C CYS A 390 26.38 -4.94 8.59
N SER A 391 27.56 -5.43 8.98
CA SER A 391 28.22 -5.07 10.24
C SER A 391 28.65 -3.60 10.29
N ALA A 392 28.98 -3.10 11.48
CA ALA A 392 29.54 -1.75 11.65
C ALA A 392 30.82 -1.51 10.82
N ASN A 393 31.53 -2.59 10.49
CA ASN A 393 32.79 -2.55 9.73
C ASN A 393 32.59 -2.74 8.22
N GLY A 394 31.35 -2.82 7.73
CA GLY A 394 31.07 -2.90 6.29
C GLY A 394 31.22 -4.31 5.70
N PHE A 395 30.93 -5.36 6.48
CA PHE A 395 30.94 -6.75 6.01
C PHE A 395 29.57 -7.40 6.13
N CYS A 396 29.28 -8.35 5.23
CA CYS A 396 28.06 -9.12 5.21
C CYS A 396 28.16 -10.40 6.03
N GLY A 397 27.15 -10.67 6.84
CA GLY A 397 27.05 -11.86 7.66
C GLY A 397 25.61 -12.12 8.12
N SER A 398 25.42 -13.20 8.86
CA SER A 398 24.13 -13.56 9.48
C SER A 398 24.20 -13.69 11.00
N ASP A 399 25.41 -13.61 11.57
CA ASP A 399 25.65 -13.80 13.00
C ASP A 399 25.43 -12.50 13.82
N VAL A 400 25.51 -12.63 15.15
CA VAL A 400 25.35 -11.51 16.08
C VAL A 400 26.39 -10.39 15.88
N ALA A 401 27.60 -10.68 15.39
CA ALA A 401 28.61 -9.66 15.14
C ALA A 401 28.25 -8.79 13.92
N HIS A 402 27.46 -9.33 12.99
CA HIS A 402 26.97 -8.62 11.80
C HIS A 402 25.59 -8.00 11.99
N CYS A 403 24.69 -8.69 12.70
CA CYS A 403 23.29 -8.29 12.89
C CYS A 403 23.05 -7.53 14.20
N GLY A 404 23.99 -7.56 15.14
CA GLY A 404 23.88 -6.94 16.46
C GLY A 404 24.23 -5.44 16.49
N THR A 405 24.83 -4.99 17.59
CA THR A 405 25.13 -3.57 17.82
C THR A 405 26.02 -2.98 16.71
N GLY A 406 25.55 -1.89 16.08
CA GLY A 406 26.27 -1.21 15.00
C GLY A 406 25.98 -1.74 13.60
N CYS A 407 25.04 -2.68 13.45
CA CYS A 407 24.56 -3.09 12.13
C CYS A 407 23.99 -1.92 11.33
N GLN A 408 24.36 -1.83 10.06
CA GLN A 408 23.99 -0.76 9.13
C GLN A 408 22.67 -1.08 8.43
N ALA A 409 21.54 -0.66 9.02
CA ALA A 409 20.19 -0.98 8.55
C ALA A 409 19.84 -0.45 7.14
N ALA A 410 20.60 0.53 6.64
CA ALA A 410 20.47 1.01 5.27
C ALA A 410 21.10 0.06 4.24
N LEU A 411 21.96 -0.86 4.67
CA LEU A 411 22.77 -1.74 3.83
C LEU A 411 22.49 -3.24 4.08
N GLY A 412 21.67 -3.59 5.05
CA GLY A 412 21.35 -4.98 5.44
C GLY A 412 20.14 -5.08 6.36
N ASN A 413 19.69 -6.31 6.65
CA ASN A 413 18.68 -6.59 7.67
C ASN A 413 19.34 -6.68 9.05
N CYS A 414 19.09 -5.72 9.94
CA CYS A 414 19.67 -5.72 11.30
C CYS A 414 18.81 -6.44 12.34
N THR A 415 18.04 -7.42 11.89
CA THR A 415 17.32 -8.32 12.78
C THR A 415 18.18 -9.55 12.97
N ILE A 416 18.49 -9.88 14.22
CA ILE A 416 19.15 -11.16 14.52
C ILE A 416 18.17 -12.28 14.12
N PRO A 417 18.51 -13.17 13.18
CA PRO A 417 17.62 -14.24 12.77
C PRO A 417 17.24 -15.11 13.96
N ALA A 418 15.95 -15.40 14.11
CA ALA A 418 15.47 -16.35 15.12
C ALA A 418 15.97 -17.75 14.74
N GLY A 419 16.96 -18.25 15.51
CA GLY A 419 17.57 -19.57 15.29
C GLY A 419 19.06 -19.69 15.59
N GLU A 420 19.76 -18.61 15.97
CA GLU A 420 21.22 -18.62 16.22
C GLU A 420 21.63 -18.04 17.60
N ILE A 421 20.69 -18.01 18.55
CA ILE A 421 20.99 -17.76 19.96
C ILE A 421 20.31 -18.85 20.78
N ASP A 422 21.09 -19.73 21.39
CA ASP A 422 20.59 -20.82 22.23
C ASP A 422 20.09 -20.26 23.57
N VAL A 423 18.95 -20.77 24.05
CA VAL A 423 18.51 -20.47 25.43
C VAL A 423 19.46 -21.15 26.39
N SER A 424 20.01 -20.40 27.34
CA SER A 424 20.95 -20.89 28.34
C SER A 424 20.45 -22.17 29.00
N ILE A 425 21.24 -23.25 28.89
CA ILE A 425 20.99 -24.57 29.49
C ILE A 425 21.91 -24.88 30.67
N ASP A 426 22.81 -23.96 31.02
CA ASP A 426 23.75 -24.11 32.13
C ASP A 426 23.83 -22.85 33.02
N GLY A 427 23.03 -21.83 32.73
CA GLY A 427 23.01 -20.55 33.45
C GLY A 427 24.03 -19.53 32.95
N SER A 428 24.78 -19.80 31.88
CA SER A 428 25.67 -18.82 31.23
C SER A 428 24.95 -17.98 30.17
N CYS A 429 25.44 -16.78 29.88
CA CYS A 429 24.92 -15.92 28.81
C CYS A 429 26.01 -15.03 28.22
N GLY A 430 25.83 -14.64 26.95
CA GLY A 430 26.81 -13.89 26.19
C GLY A 430 26.66 -14.14 24.69
N PRO A 431 27.71 -13.91 23.89
CA PRO A 431 27.68 -14.18 22.46
C PRO A 431 27.19 -15.61 22.18
N HIS A 432 26.07 -15.72 21.44
CA HIS A 432 25.37 -16.96 21.07
C HIS A 432 24.49 -17.66 22.14
N ILE A 433 24.41 -17.15 23.39
CA ILE A 433 23.56 -17.74 24.44
C ILE A 433 22.72 -16.66 25.15
N THR A 434 21.39 -16.84 25.18
CA THR A 434 20.45 -15.91 25.80
C THR A 434 19.83 -16.43 27.10
N CYS A 435 19.51 -15.49 27.99
CA CYS A 435 18.69 -15.76 29.17
C CYS A 435 17.18 -15.70 28.90
N PHE A 436 16.72 -15.23 27.73
CA PHE A 436 15.29 -15.19 27.42
C PHE A 436 14.68 -16.61 27.41
N GLY A 437 13.81 -16.90 28.37
CA GLY A 437 13.17 -18.22 28.54
C GLY A 437 13.98 -19.24 29.34
N SER A 438 15.10 -18.83 29.93
CA SER A 438 15.98 -19.66 30.76
C SER A 438 15.36 -19.97 32.13
N GLN A 439 15.55 -21.20 32.64
CA GLN A 439 15.11 -21.57 34.00
C GLN A 439 15.87 -20.83 35.12
N TRP A 440 17.01 -20.23 34.80
CA TRP A 440 17.81 -19.44 35.73
C TRP A 440 17.33 -17.98 35.83
N GLY A 441 16.50 -17.52 34.89
CA GLY A 441 15.95 -16.16 34.84
C GLY A 441 16.31 -15.43 33.54
N ASN A 442 15.60 -14.33 33.26
CA ASN A 442 15.65 -13.66 31.96
C ASN A 442 16.74 -12.59 31.82
N CYS A 443 17.43 -12.21 32.89
CA CYS A 443 18.45 -11.17 32.88
C CYS A 443 19.84 -11.79 32.69
N CYS A 444 20.66 -11.18 31.84
CA CYS A 444 22.06 -11.57 31.65
C CYS A 444 22.96 -10.58 32.40
N SER A 445 23.65 -11.01 33.45
CA SER A 445 24.54 -10.14 34.23
C SER A 445 25.77 -9.70 33.44
N GLY A 446 26.43 -8.63 33.88
CA GLY A 446 27.72 -8.19 33.31
C GLY A 446 28.84 -9.23 33.46
N ALA A 447 28.66 -10.21 34.35
CA ALA A 447 29.57 -11.34 34.53
C ALA A 447 29.26 -12.55 33.61
N GLY A 448 28.21 -12.48 32.78
CA GLY A 448 27.85 -13.52 31.81
C GLY A 448 27.01 -14.66 32.38
N PHE A 449 26.14 -14.37 33.36
CA PHE A 449 25.26 -15.38 33.96
C PHE A 449 23.78 -14.98 33.90
N CYS A 450 22.89 -15.97 33.80
CA CYS A 450 21.45 -15.78 33.81
C CYS A 450 20.90 -15.72 35.23
N GLY A 451 19.99 -14.78 35.47
CA GLY A 451 19.33 -14.60 36.75
C GLY A 451 18.04 -13.78 36.65
N ASN A 452 17.37 -13.61 37.79
CA ASN A 452 16.16 -12.79 37.91
C ASN A 452 16.22 -11.79 39.09
N THR A 453 17.34 -11.73 39.81
CA THR A 453 17.56 -10.80 40.91
C THR A 453 18.28 -9.54 40.43
N THR A 454 18.32 -8.52 41.29
CA THR A 454 18.96 -7.24 41.01
C THR A 454 20.45 -7.37 40.63
N ASP A 455 21.15 -8.40 41.11
CA ASP A 455 22.56 -8.65 40.75
C ASP A 455 22.74 -9.04 39.27
N TYR A 456 21.69 -9.56 38.63
CA TYR A 456 21.69 -9.96 37.22
C TYR A 456 20.97 -8.96 36.32
N CYS A 457 19.92 -8.32 36.84
CA CYS A 457 19.10 -7.34 36.12
C CYS A 457 19.54 -5.88 36.37
N GLY A 458 20.64 -5.67 37.11
CA GLY A 458 21.14 -4.36 37.52
C GLY A 458 21.79 -3.55 36.39
N ALA A 459 22.54 -2.50 36.76
CA ALA A 459 23.14 -1.56 35.80
C ALA A 459 24.08 -2.22 34.76
N ASP A 460 24.73 -3.33 35.13
CA ASP A 460 25.65 -4.07 34.25
C ASP A 460 24.96 -5.17 33.42
N CYS A 461 23.63 -5.22 33.40
CA CYS A 461 22.90 -6.22 32.64
C CYS A 461 23.09 -6.03 31.12
N GLN A 462 23.39 -7.14 30.44
CA GLN A 462 23.65 -7.19 29.01
C GLN A 462 22.35 -7.35 28.22
N SER A 463 21.79 -6.22 27.75
CA SER A 463 20.48 -6.17 27.08
C SER A 463 20.42 -6.89 25.73
N ALA A 464 21.57 -7.20 25.13
CA ALA A 464 21.66 -8.04 23.94
C ALA A 464 21.38 -9.53 24.23
N TYR A 465 21.53 -9.97 25.49
CA TYR A 465 21.45 -11.38 25.89
C TYR A 465 20.44 -11.64 27.02
N GLY A 466 19.78 -10.62 27.56
CA GLY A 466 18.73 -10.73 28.57
C GLY A 466 17.90 -9.47 28.76
N ASN A 467 16.82 -9.56 29.55
CA ASN A 467 15.91 -8.45 29.83
C ASN A 467 16.43 -7.57 30.98
N CYS A 468 16.94 -6.38 30.66
CA CYS A 468 17.57 -5.48 31.63
C CYS A 468 16.64 -4.36 32.14
N SER A 469 15.32 -4.55 32.06
CA SER A 469 14.36 -3.57 32.57
C SER A 469 14.30 -3.61 34.09
N SER A 470 14.63 -2.48 34.73
CA SER A 470 14.55 -2.29 36.18
C SER A 470 13.18 -2.70 36.74
N THR A 471 13.23 -3.55 37.76
CA THR A 471 12.16 -4.37 38.36
C THR A 471 10.83 -3.68 38.66
N SER A 472 9.71 -4.32 38.26
CA SER A 472 8.46 -4.27 39.02
C SER A 472 8.35 -5.53 39.89
N THR A 473 8.23 -5.28 41.19
CA THR A 473 8.02 -6.19 42.32
C THR A 473 7.05 -7.33 42.01
N LEU A 474 7.44 -8.59 42.24
CA LEU A 474 6.49 -9.69 42.42
C LEU A 474 6.65 -10.31 43.81
N LEU A 475 5.52 -10.33 44.50
CA LEU A 475 5.26 -11.15 45.68
C LEU A 475 5.51 -12.63 45.35
N SER A 476 6.20 -13.30 46.26
CA SER A 476 6.29 -14.76 46.31
C SER A 476 4.96 -15.37 46.74
N THR A 477 4.43 -16.30 45.96
CA THR A 477 3.52 -17.34 46.46
C THR A 477 3.96 -18.71 45.96
N SER A 478 4.45 -19.51 46.91
CA SER A 478 4.65 -20.94 46.81
C SER A 478 3.31 -21.67 46.67
N VAL A 479 3.21 -22.64 45.75
CA VAL A 479 2.18 -23.67 45.84
C VAL A 479 2.78 -25.05 45.57
N SER A 480 2.61 -25.90 46.58
CA SER A 480 2.90 -27.32 46.64
C SER A 480 2.23 -28.11 45.52
N ALA A 481 2.98 -29.03 44.90
CA ALA A 481 2.42 -30.13 44.14
C ALA A 481 2.28 -31.37 45.04
N THR A 482 1.05 -31.64 45.48
CA THR A 482 0.65 -32.94 46.03
C THR A 482 0.06 -33.83 44.94
N SER A 483 0.48 -35.09 44.99
CA SER A 483 -0.24 -36.31 44.60
C SER A 483 -0.39 -36.64 43.11
N LEU A 484 0.42 -37.61 42.67
CA LEU A 484 -0.08 -38.82 42.03
C LEU A 484 0.88 -39.98 42.38
N LEU A 485 0.43 -40.84 43.30
CA LEU A 485 1.05 -42.13 43.62
C LEU A 485 0.43 -43.20 42.73
N SER A 486 1.24 -44.09 42.15
CA SER A 486 1.04 -45.54 42.23
C SER A 486 2.20 -46.33 41.59
N LEU A 487 2.62 -47.37 42.34
CA LEU A 487 3.43 -48.55 41.96
C LEU A 487 4.95 -48.25 41.81
N ILE A 488 5.91 -48.92 42.48
CA ILE A 488 6.05 -50.29 42.98
C ILE A 488 6.99 -50.30 44.21
N ALA A 489 6.79 -51.27 45.10
CA ALA A 489 7.48 -51.50 46.36
C ALA A 489 8.96 -51.96 46.25
N SER A 490 9.75 -51.60 47.27
CA SER A 490 10.51 -52.52 48.17
C SER A 490 11.96 -52.11 48.43
N THR A 491 12.33 -52.16 49.72
CA THR A 491 13.67 -52.39 50.32
C THR A 491 14.73 -51.28 50.12
N SER A 492 15.54 -50.83 51.09
CA SER A 492 15.79 -51.22 52.48
C SER A 492 16.81 -50.22 53.09
N THR A 493 16.64 -49.94 54.38
CA THR A 493 17.69 -49.68 55.42
C THR A 493 18.70 -48.53 55.29
N SER A 494 18.58 -47.62 56.26
CA SER A 494 19.62 -47.18 57.23
C SER A 494 20.83 -46.36 56.75
N ALA A 495 20.91 -45.09 57.16
CA ALA A 495 21.71 -44.64 58.32
C ALA A 495 21.73 -43.09 58.40
N VAL A 496 21.12 -42.46 59.40
CA VAL A 496 21.65 -41.94 60.68
C VAL A 496 22.81 -40.92 60.63
N ILE A 497 22.60 -39.85 61.42
CA ILE A 497 23.55 -38.88 62.03
C ILE A 497 23.84 -37.65 61.15
N SER A 498 23.19 -36.50 61.39
CA SER A 498 23.17 -35.60 62.56
C SER A 498 24.44 -34.78 62.77
N THR A 499 24.17 -33.51 63.10
CA THR A 499 24.97 -32.48 63.78
C THR A 499 25.30 -31.28 62.88
N SER A 500 24.53 -30.20 62.90
CA SER A 500 24.12 -29.26 63.98
C SER A 500 25.13 -28.15 64.23
N SER A 501 24.61 -26.92 64.18
CA SER A 501 24.89 -25.84 65.12
C SER A 501 26.22 -25.10 64.94
N SER A 502 26.30 -23.77 65.07
CA SER A 502 25.36 -22.78 65.60
C SER A 502 26.06 -21.42 65.65
N THR A 503 25.32 -20.34 65.34
CA THR A 503 25.22 -19.06 66.11
C THR A 503 26.50 -18.20 66.31
N VAL A 504 26.50 -16.91 66.62
CA VAL A 504 25.54 -15.97 67.23
C VAL A 504 26.01 -14.53 66.94
N ASP A 505 25.06 -13.62 66.73
CA ASP A 505 24.93 -12.19 67.15
C ASP A 505 26.15 -11.29 67.46
N THR A 506 26.09 -10.00 67.11
CA THR A 506 25.51 -8.93 67.99
C THR A 506 25.77 -7.50 67.45
N LEU A 507 24.66 -6.76 67.27
CA LEU A 507 24.34 -5.33 67.43
C LEU A 507 25.44 -4.26 67.73
N ILE A 508 25.24 -3.02 67.24
CA ILE A 508 24.89 -1.81 68.05
C ILE A 508 24.91 -0.47 67.23
N SER A 509 23.79 0.24 67.36
CA SER A 509 23.56 1.71 67.44
C SER A 509 23.74 2.71 66.28
N SER A 510 22.56 3.17 65.85
CA SER A 510 22.04 4.53 65.60
C SER A 510 22.81 5.74 66.18
N SER A 511 22.76 6.88 65.47
CA SER A 511 21.95 8.07 65.87
C SER A 511 22.21 9.34 65.02
N THR A 512 21.13 10.14 64.87
CA THR A 512 21.07 11.62 64.77
C THR A 512 21.56 12.30 63.47
N SER A 513 20.95 13.36 62.91
CA SER A 513 19.83 14.23 63.33
C SER A 513 19.50 15.28 62.23
N SER A 514 18.20 15.40 61.92
CA SER A 514 17.35 16.61 61.81
C SER A 514 17.63 17.81 60.87
N SER A 515 16.49 18.28 60.30
CA SER A 515 16.01 19.68 60.09
C SER A 515 16.69 20.55 59.01
N SER A 516 16.04 21.45 58.26
CA SER A 516 14.68 22.05 58.26
C SER A 516 14.47 22.92 57.01
N THR A 517 13.27 22.83 56.41
CA THR A 517 12.30 23.89 56.04
C THR A 517 12.72 25.31 55.57
N SER A 518 12.12 25.74 54.43
CA SER A 518 11.24 26.94 54.28
C SER A 518 11.57 27.93 53.13
N SER A 519 10.67 27.95 52.14
CA SER A 519 9.80 29.08 51.69
C SER A 519 10.32 30.42 51.12
N SER A 520 9.46 30.96 50.24
CA SER A 520 9.18 32.34 49.79
C SER A 520 9.88 32.87 48.53
N THR A 521 9.17 33.15 47.42
CA THR A 521 8.22 34.24 47.05
C THR A 521 8.94 35.35 46.28
N ALA A 522 8.57 35.62 45.03
CA ALA A 522 8.46 36.97 44.48
C ALA A 522 7.75 36.99 43.10
N THR A 523 6.81 37.91 43.04
CA THR A 523 5.84 38.28 42.00
C THR A 523 6.45 39.20 40.94
N SER A 524 5.90 39.20 39.72
CA SER A 524 5.78 40.40 38.87
C SER A 524 4.79 40.18 37.72
N THR A 525 3.63 40.80 37.85
CA THR A 525 2.57 41.00 36.85
C THR A 525 2.79 42.32 36.10
N SER A 526 2.42 42.37 34.81
CA SER A 526 1.71 43.53 34.24
C SER A 526 1.10 43.20 32.88
N SER A 527 -0.15 43.66 32.71
CA SER A 527 -1.13 43.34 31.68
C SER A 527 -1.43 44.55 30.77
N THR A 528 -2.21 44.30 29.69
CA THR A 528 -3.10 45.23 28.93
C THR A 528 -2.41 46.31 28.07
N SER A 529 -2.81 46.64 26.83
CA SER A 529 -4.15 46.92 26.30
C SER A 529 -4.17 47.02 24.75
N SER A 530 -5.38 46.95 24.20
CA SER A 530 -5.84 47.13 22.82
C SER A 530 -5.56 48.49 22.15
N SER A 531 -5.55 48.53 20.81
CA SER A 531 -6.07 49.67 20.03
C SER A 531 -6.32 49.35 18.55
N THR A 532 -7.54 49.65 18.13
CA THR A 532 -8.10 49.73 16.77
C THR A 532 -7.61 50.98 16.03
N SER A 533 -7.41 50.94 14.70
CA SER A 533 -7.70 52.09 13.81
C SER A 533 -7.81 51.69 12.34
N THR A 534 -8.90 52.15 11.74
CA THR A 534 -9.32 52.18 10.34
C THR A 534 -8.77 53.42 9.61
N THR A 535 -8.60 53.37 8.27
CA THR A 535 -8.88 54.42 7.23
C THR A 535 -8.16 54.03 5.91
N THR A 536 -8.86 53.62 4.84
CA THR A 536 -9.47 54.37 3.71
C THR A 536 -8.51 55.10 2.76
N SER A 537 -8.50 54.69 1.48
CA SER A 537 -8.62 55.51 0.22
C SER A 537 -8.02 54.72 -0.95
N ALA A 538 -8.80 54.24 -1.92
CA ALA A 538 -9.44 54.94 -3.05
C ALA A 538 -8.52 55.12 -4.28
N VAL A 539 -9.09 54.71 -5.42
CA VAL A 539 -8.64 54.68 -6.83
C VAL A 539 -8.24 56.09 -7.36
N PRO A 540 -7.56 56.22 -8.51
CA PRO A 540 -8.32 56.30 -9.76
C PRO A 540 -7.67 55.63 -11.00
N SER A 541 -8.57 55.35 -11.95
CA SER A 541 -8.43 54.89 -13.32
C SER A 541 -7.52 55.77 -14.20
N SER A 542 -6.94 55.21 -15.26
CA SER A 542 -7.18 55.67 -16.63
C SER A 542 -6.45 54.85 -17.71
N SER A 543 -7.22 54.61 -18.76
CA SER A 543 -6.93 54.05 -20.08
C SER A 543 -6.01 54.92 -20.95
N VAL A 544 -5.26 54.29 -21.86
CA VAL A 544 -5.14 54.76 -23.26
C VAL A 544 -4.74 53.62 -24.20
N SER A 545 -5.46 53.60 -25.32
CA SER A 545 -5.36 52.72 -26.49
C SER A 545 -4.16 53.08 -27.38
N SER A 546 -3.72 52.14 -28.23
CA SER A 546 -3.25 52.44 -29.59
C SER A 546 -3.28 51.20 -30.48
N SER A 547 -3.82 51.43 -31.67
CA SER A 547 -4.23 50.49 -32.71
C SER A 547 -3.06 50.05 -33.60
N SER A 548 -3.22 48.90 -34.26
CA SER A 548 -2.84 48.71 -35.67
C SER A 548 -3.61 47.53 -36.27
N ALA A 549 -4.41 47.85 -37.30
CA ALA A 549 -5.08 46.92 -38.19
C ALA A 549 -4.12 46.52 -39.33
N ILE A 550 -4.34 45.35 -39.95
CA ILE A 550 -4.35 45.16 -41.42
C ILE A 550 -4.91 43.78 -41.80
N SER A 551 -5.99 43.86 -42.57
CA SER A 551 -6.43 43.03 -43.70
C SER A 551 -6.81 41.54 -43.56
N THR A 552 -8.12 41.37 -43.67
CA THR A 552 -8.95 40.29 -44.22
C THR A 552 -8.39 39.46 -45.39
N LYS A 553 -8.73 38.16 -45.41
CA LYS A 553 -9.46 37.54 -46.53
C LYS A 553 -10.21 36.27 -46.11
N THR A 554 -11.53 36.34 -46.24
CA THR A 554 -12.51 35.26 -46.17
C THR A 554 -12.59 34.56 -47.53
N SER A 555 -12.79 33.25 -47.55
CA SER A 555 -13.59 32.59 -48.61
C SER A 555 -14.18 31.28 -48.08
N THR A 556 -15.47 31.33 -47.80
CA THR A 556 -16.41 30.20 -47.80
C THR A 556 -16.86 29.93 -49.24
N PHE A 557 -17.04 28.67 -49.62
CA PHE A 557 -18.01 28.27 -50.64
C PHE A 557 -18.57 26.87 -50.35
N THR A 558 -19.87 26.76 -50.52
CA THR A 558 -20.74 25.62 -50.20
C THR A 558 -21.17 24.88 -51.46
N THR A 559 -21.31 23.55 -51.33
CA THR A 559 -22.33 22.63 -51.91
C THR A 559 -22.46 22.35 -53.43
N SER A 560 -22.51 21.02 -53.70
CA SER A 560 -23.56 20.26 -54.43
C SER A 560 -23.24 19.70 -55.83
N GLY A 561 -23.55 18.40 -56.03
CA GLY A 561 -23.89 17.85 -57.36
C GLY A 561 -23.41 16.43 -57.70
N LYS A 562 -24.32 15.44 -57.55
CA LYS A 562 -24.44 14.12 -58.24
C LYS A 562 -24.00 14.12 -59.72
N ALA A 563 -23.75 13.03 -60.47
CA ALA A 563 -23.73 11.55 -60.39
C ALA A 563 -23.09 11.09 -61.75
N THR A 564 -22.57 9.89 -62.03
CA THR A 564 -23.32 8.67 -62.42
C THR A 564 -22.32 7.68 -63.10
N THR A 565 -22.25 6.44 -62.59
CA THR A 565 -22.16 5.11 -63.27
C THR A 565 -21.05 4.74 -64.27
N SER A 566 -20.24 3.71 -63.96
CA SER A 566 -20.34 2.35 -64.56
C SER A 566 -19.30 1.35 -64.02
N THR A 567 -19.80 0.33 -63.32
CA THR A 567 -19.59 -1.14 -63.47
C THR A 567 -18.40 -1.59 -64.35
N THR A 568 -17.51 -2.54 -64.01
CA THR A 568 -17.78 -3.96 -63.67
C THR A 568 -16.47 -4.67 -63.21
N THR A 569 -16.69 -5.82 -62.60
CA THR A 569 -15.94 -6.75 -61.74
C THR A 569 -14.84 -7.70 -62.30
N ILE A 570 -14.06 -8.28 -61.36
CA ILE A 570 -13.56 -9.69 -61.21
C ILE A 570 -12.08 -10.07 -61.51
N PHE A 571 -11.41 -10.64 -60.47
CA PHE A 571 -10.39 -11.74 -60.32
C PHE A 571 -9.30 -11.96 -61.41
N SER A 572 -8.11 -12.54 -61.19
CA SER A 572 -7.24 -12.96 -60.08
C SER A 572 -5.91 -13.52 -60.67
N SER A 573 -4.87 -13.58 -59.84
CA SER A 573 -3.84 -14.66 -59.73
C SER A 573 -2.90 -15.03 -60.92
N SER A 574 -1.62 -14.70 -60.70
CA SER A 574 -0.38 -15.53 -60.68
C SER A 574 0.19 -16.32 -61.90
N SER A 575 1.54 -16.30 -61.90
CA SER A 575 2.55 -17.35 -62.25
C SER A 575 3.07 -17.55 -63.69
N SER A 576 4.31 -17.06 -63.90
CA SER A 576 5.56 -17.76 -64.30
C SER A 576 5.63 -18.74 -65.48
N SER A 577 6.62 -18.56 -66.37
CA SER A 577 7.73 -19.49 -66.77
C SER A 577 8.35 -19.07 -68.13
N SER A 578 9.68 -19.04 -68.34
CA SER A 578 10.51 -20.06 -69.04
C SER A 578 11.99 -19.55 -69.14
N THR A 579 13.03 -20.25 -68.61
CA THR A 579 14.00 -21.22 -69.23
C THR A 579 14.70 -20.76 -70.53
N SER A 580 16.00 -20.96 -70.87
CA SER A 580 17.25 -21.45 -70.24
C SER A 580 18.41 -21.43 -71.29
N THR A 581 19.65 -21.02 -70.90
CA THR A 581 21.02 -21.48 -71.36
C THR A 581 21.47 -21.33 -72.84
N LEU A 582 22.74 -21.11 -73.28
CA LEU A 582 24.10 -21.39 -72.75
C LEU A 582 25.23 -20.58 -73.48
N ALA A 583 26.23 -20.09 -72.72
CA ALA A 583 27.69 -19.92 -72.93
C ALA A 583 28.37 -19.26 -74.17
N THR A 584 29.23 -18.25 -73.93
CA THR A 584 30.73 -18.29 -74.07
C THR A 584 31.39 -17.02 -73.49
N LYS A 585 32.69 -17.09 -73.17
CA LYS A 585 33.41 -16.39 -72.09
C LYS A 585 34.62 -15.58 -72.60
N ALA A 586 34.82 -14.34 -72.15
CA ALA A 586 36.13 -13.64 -71.96
C ALA A 586 35.88 -12.27 -71.27
N ALA A 587 36.11 -12.13 -69.96
CA ALA A 587 37.35 -11.72 -69.27
C ALA A 587 37.56 -10.19 -69.17
N ALA A 588 37.17 -9.58 -68.04
CA ALA A 588 37.78 -8.36 -67.50
C ALA A 588 37.51 -8.19 -65.98
N THR A 589 38.59 -8.19 -65.21
CA THR A 589 38.86 -7.52 -63.91
C THR A 589 37.86 -7.60 -62.74
N SER A 590 38.32 -8.22 -61.66
CA SER A 590 37.63 -8.46 -60.39
C SER A 590 37.53 -7.18 -59.53
N ALA A 591 36.30 -6.81 -59.16
CA ALA A 591 35.99 -5.94 -58.03
C ALA A 591 35.15 -6.74 -57.02
N LYS A 592 35.60 -6.77 -55.76
CA LYS A 592 34.95 -7.47 -54.64
C LYS A 592 33.58 -6.83 -54.34
N PRO A 593 32.46 -7.57 -54.32
CA PRO A 593 31.17 -7.00 -53.99
C PRO A 593 31.02 -6.75 -52.48
N THR A 594 30.56 -5.55 -52.15
CA THR A 594 30.08 -5.14 -50.82
C THR A 594 28.85 -5.98 -50.43
N PRO A 595 28.77 -6.53 -49.20
CA PRO A 595 27.60 -7.29 -48.79
C PRO A 595 26.37 -6.38 -48.67
N THR A 596 25.27 -6.81 -49.30
CA THR A 596 23.94 -6.21 -49.16
C THR A 596 23.48 -6.28 -47.70
N PRO A 597 22.91 -5.19 -47.12
CA PRO A 597 22.44 -5.22 -45.74
C PRO A 597 21.27 -6.20 -45.59
N THR A 598 21.45 -7.17 -44.70
CA THR A 598 20.39 -8.05 -44.22
C THR A 598 19.29 -7.19 -43.56
N PRO A 599 17.99 -7.43 -43.82
CA PRO A 599 16.92 -6.69 -43.17
C PRO A 599 17.01 -6.88 -41.65
N THR A 600 17.17 -5.77 -40.93
CA THR A 600 17.22 -5.74 -39.47
C THR A 600 15.93 -6.34 -38.91
N PRO A 601 16.00 -7.30 -37.96
CA PRO A 601 14.81 -7.81 -37.29
C PRO A 601 14.00 -6.65 -36.72
N LYS A 602 12.71 -6.58 -37.07
CA LYS A 602 11.81 -5.55 -36.56
C LYS A 602 11.61 -5.81 -35.06
N LEU A 603 12.30 -5.03 -34.22
CA LEU A 603 12.24 -5.16 -32.77
C LEU A 603 10.81 -4.96 -32.27
N VAL A 604 10.38 -5.79 -31.32
CA VAL A 604 9.05 -5.72 -30.72
C VAL A 604 9.10 -4.78 -29.52
N THR A 605 8.16 -3.85 -29.40
CA THR A 605 8.08 -2.95 -28.23
C THR A 605 7.85 -3.76 -26.96
N SER A 606 8.63 -3.46 -25.93
CA SER A 606 8.58 -4.12 -24.63
C SER A 606 7.20 -4.00 -23.99
N ARG A 607 6.73 -5.07 -23.34
CA ARG A 607 5.46 -5.14 -22.59
C ARG A 607 5.65 -5.39 -21.10
N ASP A 608 6.88 -5.51 -20.62
CA ASP A 608 7.19 -5.79 -19.22
C ASP A 608 8.34 -4.90 -18.72
N GLY A 609 8.73 -3.93 -19.52
CA GLY A 609 9.85 -3.04 -19.27
C GLY A 609 11.20 -3.73 -19.42
N SER A 610 11.29 -4.95 -19.97
CA SER A 610 12.57 -5.57 -20.34
C SER A 610 13.00 -5.17 -21.76
N CYS A 611 14.29 -4.98 -21.99
CA CYS A 611 14.83 -4.60 -23.29
C CYS A 611 16.26 -5.11 -23.49
N GLY A 612 16.75 -5.05 -24.72
CA GLY A 612 18.13 -5.40 -25.04
C GLY A 612 18.27 -6.71 -25.80
N GLY A 613 19.50 -7.03 -26.20
CA GLY A 613 19.80 -8.18 -27.08
C GLY A 613 19.45 -9.54 -26.48
N LYS A 614 19.34 -9.64 -25.14
CA LYS A 614 18.93 -10.86 -24.45
C LYS A 614 17.44 -11.15 -24.59
N THR A 615 16.61 -10.12 -24.67
CA THR A 615 15.14 -10.27 -24.74
C THR A 615 14.60 -10.03 -26.15
N GLY A 616 15.35 -9.30 -26.99
CA GLY A 616 14.92 -8.91 -28.33
C GLY A 616 13.87 -7.78 -28.34
N TYR A 617 13.59 -7.17 -27.19
CA TYR A 617 12.59 -6.11 -27.05
C TYR A 617 13.21 -4.71 -27.08
N THR A 618 12.46 -3.74 -27.63
CA THR A 618 12.81 -2.31 -27.65
C THR A 618 11.93 -1.51 -26.70
N CYS A 619 12.47 -0.46 -26.09
CA CYS A 619 11.73 0.51 -25.29
C CYS A 619 11.04 1.57 -26.13
N GLN A 620 11.28 1.60 -27.44
CA GLN A 620 10.64 2.56 -28.33
C GLN A 620 9.13 2.31 -28.39
N GLY A 621 8.36 3.23 -27.82
CA GLY A 621 6.90 3.11 -27.65
C GLY A 621 6.45 2.54 -26.30
N PHE A 622 7.37 2.27 -25.37
CA PHE A 622 7.04 1.85 -24.01
C PHE A 622 6.54 3.04 -23.18
N LEU A 623 5.42 2.86 -22.46
CA LEU A 623 4.74 3.94 -21.73
C LEU A 623 5.64 4.63 -20.70
N LEU A 624 6.45 3.85 -19.99
CA LEU A 624 7.28 4.37 -18.90
C LEU A 624 8.60 4.95 -19.41
N GLY A 625 8.82 4.98 -20.72
CA GLY A 625 9.91 5.71 -21.34
C GLY A 625 10.66 4.93 -22.42
N GLY A 626 11.25 5.71 -23.34
CA GLY A 626 11.83 5.22 -24.59
C GLY A 626 13.25 4.65 -24.49
N CYS A 627 13.87 4.66 -23.33
CA CYS A 627 15.29 4.37 -23.17
C CYS A 627 15.52 2.98 -22.63
N CYS A 628 16.55 2.30 -23.13
CA CYS A 628 16.93 0.96 -22.70
C CYS A 628 18.23 1.02 -21.91
N SER A 629 18.17 0.79 -20.59
CA SER A 629 19.33 0.87 -19.70
C SER A 629 20.37 -0.23 -19.99
N ALA A 630 21.56 -0.07 -19.40
CA ALA A 630 22.60 -1.10 -19.38
C ALA A 630 22.11 -2.43 -18.74
N SER A 631 21.18 -2.34 -17.79
CA SER A 631 20.55 -3.49 -17.12
C SER A 631 19.41 -4.13 -17.91
N GLY A 632 19.12 -3.64 -19.11
CA GLY A 632 18.05 -4.17 -19.97
C GLY A 632 16.65 -3.81 -19.47
N ARG A 633 16.49 -2.58 -18.94
CA ARG A 633 15.21 -2.06 -18.46
C ARG A 633 14.79 -0.81 -19.21
N CYS A 634 13.50 -0.71 -19.51
CA CYS A 634 12.89 0.48 -20.09
C CYS A 634 12.61 1.53 -19.03
N GLY A 635 12.88 2.78 -19.36
CA GLY A 635 12.56 3.91 -18.48
C GLY A 635 12.67 5.26 -19.18
N PRO A 636 12.31 6.35 -18.46
CA PRO A 636 12.16 7.68 -19.02
C PRO A 636 13.50 8.38 -19.22
N ASP A 637 13.48 9.41 -20.06
CA ASP A 637 14.59 10.34 -20.19
C ASP A 637 14.55 11.38 -19.07
N LEU A 638 15.53 11.26 -18.16
CA LEU A 638 15.68 12.15 -17.01
C LEU A 638 16.71 13.27 -17.25
N SER A 639 17.19 13.46 -18.48
CA SER A 639 18.20 14.49 -18.83
C SER A 639 17.75 15.93 -18.55
N LEU A 640 16.43 16.16 -18.47
CA LEU A 640 15.85 17.46 -18.17
C LEU A 640 15.73 17.76 -16.66
N ILE A 641 16.08 16.82 -15.78
CA ILE A 641 16.02 17.01 -14.33
C ILE A 641 17.45 17.31 -13.81
N PRO A 642 17.74 18.55 -13.38
CA PRO A 642 19.05 18.90 -12.85
C PRO A 642 19.43 18.00 -11.66
N PHE A 643 20.71 17.59 -11.59
CA PHE A 643 21.29 16.78 -10.50
C PHE A 643 20.90 15.29 -10.43
N LEU A 644 20.08 14.77 -11.35
CA LEU A 644 19.81 13.33 -11.45
C LEU A 644 20.71 12.68 -12.52
N ARG A 645 21.29 11.52 -12.19
CA ARG A 645 21.85 10.64 -13.24
C ARG A 645 20.69 10.11 -14.06
N ASN A 646 20.94 9.85 -15.34
CA ASN A 646 19.98 9.24 -16.26
C ASN A 646 20.30 7.73 -16.38
N PRO A 647 19.77 6.86 -15.51
CA PRO A 647 20.13 5.43 -15.49
C PRO A 647 19.57 4.67 -16.70
N TYR A 648 18.60 5.23 -17.41
CA TYR A 648 17.96 4.59 -18.55
C TYR A 648 18.56 5.01 -19.89
N CYS A 649 18.73 6.32 -20.10
CA CYS A 649 19.21 6.84 -21.38
C CYS A 649 20.68 7.25 -21.37
N GLY A 650 21.31 7.33 -20.20
CA GLY A 650 22.69 7.78 -20.05
C GLY A 650 23.72 6.67 -20.29
N THR A 651 24.81 6.68 -19.50
CA THR A 651 25.94 5.77 -19.68
C THR A 651 25.52 4.29 -19.67
N GLY A 652 25.87 3.56 -20.73
CA GLY A 652 25.54 2.14 -20.89
C GLY A 652 24.16 1.87 -21.47
N CYS A 653 23.40 2.90 -21.85
CA CYS A 653 22.18 2.73 -22.63
C CYS A 653 22.43 1.94 -23.92
N GLN A 654 21.48 1.08 -24.29
CA GLN A 654 21.55 0.20 -25.45
C GLN A 654 20.84 0.84 -26.66
N PRO A 655 21.56 1.53 -27.57
CA PRO A 655 20.95 2.34 -28.64
C PRO A 655 20.21 1.51 -29.69
N ALA A 656 20.51 0.21 -29.78
CA ALA A 656 19.77 -0.70 -30.65
C ALA A 656 18.35 -1.00 -30.12
N PHE A 657 18.08 -0.80 -28.83
CA PHE A 657 16.84 -1.20 -28.16
C PHE A 657 16.15 -0.04 -27.43
N GLY A 658 16.62 1.20 -27.59
CA GLY A 658 16.01 2.38 -26.96
C GLY A 658 16.75 3.66 -27.33
N LYS A 659 16.20 4.81 -26.92
CA LYS A 659 16.86 6.11 -27.06
C LYS A 659 17.96 6.25 -26.01
N CYS A 660 19.11 6.78 -26.42
CA CYS A 660 20.21 7.15 -25.52
C CYS A 660 20.54 8.63 -25.73
N VAL A 661 20.95 9.32 -24.67
CA VAL A 661 21.29 10.77 -24.67
C VAL A 661 22.70 11.03 -24.17
#